data_AF-A0A815TTD7-F1
#
_entry.id   AF-A0A815TTD7-F1
#
_cell.length_a   1.000
_cell.length_b   1.000
_cell.length_c   1.000
_cell.angle_alpha   90.00
_cell.angle_beta   90.00
_cell.angle_gamma   90.00
#
_symmetry.space_group_name_H-M   'P 1'
#
loop_
_entity.id
_entity.type
_entity.pdbx_description
1 polymer ?
#
loop_
_entity_poly.entity_id
_entity_poly.type
_entity_poly.pdbx_seq_one_letter_code
_entity_poly.pdbx_strand_id
1 'polypeptide(L)'
;MRQLFSENAQRFDKYHIKLETTDGPILFDYSKNIINDEILKELFQLCRERKVEEYRRKMFDGEKINFTEGRAVLHTALRNRSHQKSINVDGADVMPDVHRVLDQMKKFSNSVRNGDWKGYTNEAIKDIVNIGIGGSDLGPLMVTEALKPYGKDGPHVHFVSNIDGTHINEVLGKLQPEHTLFIIASKTFTTQETITNAETAKEWFLNKAGNKQHVAKHFVALSTNTKLVTEFGIAKENMFEFWDWVGGRYSLWSAIGLSISCSIGFNNFEQLLNGAYEMDQHFQTEKLETNVPVIMALLGIWYNNFFGSETQAILPYDQYMHRFAAYFQQGDMESNGKYRTENGAQVDYSTGPIIWGEPGTNGQHAFYQLIHQGTKLIPCDFIAPIETHNPIRNHIHHKILLANFLAQTEALMLGKTQKEVEDEFQKEGQDIKNNALVYHKVFRGNRPTNSIVLTRITPFTLGYLIALYEHKIFVQGAIWNINSFDQFGVELGKQLAKIILPELDKVKPVTTHDASTNGLLNFINSQRTWGPRKPILLQAHDRSITKIRYNREGDLLFSSGKDKVPSVWYSVNGERLGSYNGHNGTVWCIDVNWDTTYFVSAAADSTVKLWDVQTGQIKTTYGHETPCRTCAFSYDGHMVLYSTDEAMGRPCELFVVDIRS
;
A
#
# COMPACT_ATOMS: atom_id res chain seq x y z
N MET A 1 -16.32 24.02 -25.57
CA MET A 1 -16.01 22.93 -26.52
C MET A 1 -17.07 22.70 -27.58
N ARG A 2 -18.39 22.70 -27.28
CA ARG A 2 -19.45 22.66 -28.33
C ARG A 2 -19.16 23.60 -29.50
N GLN A 3 -18.88 24.87 -29.18
CA GLN A 3 -18.50 25.91 -30.14
C GLN A 3 -17.24 25.56 -30.95
N LEU A 4 -16.17 25.08 -30.30
CA LEU A 4 -14.91 24.72 -30.96
C LEU A 4 -15.09 23.61 -32.01
N PHE A 5 -16.00 22.67 -31.78
CA PHE A 5 -16.34 21.62 -32.75
C PHE A 5 -17.30 22.12 -33.84
N SER A 6 -18.25 23.00 -33.52
CA SER A 6 -19.16 23.56 -34.54
C SER A 6 -18.46 24.52 -35.50
N GLU A 7 -17.45 25.25 -35.04
CA GLU A 7 -16.68 26.20 -35.85
C GLU A 7 -15.61 25.51 -36.72
N ASN A 8 -15.22 24.28 -36.39
CA ASN A 8 -14.24 23.51 -37.14
C ASN A 8 -14.68 22.05 -37.29
N ALA A 9 -15.34 21.75 -38.42
CA ALA A 9 -15.76 20.39 -38.76
C ALA A 9 -14.59 19.39 -38.88
N GLN A 10 -13.37 19.86 -39.13
CA GLN A 10 -12.14 19.07 -39.22
C GLN A 10 -11.34 19.06 -37.90
N ARG A 11 -11.97 19.40 -36.77
CA ARG A 11 -11.27 19.48 -35.47
C ARG A 11 -10.64 18.14 -35.06
N PHE A 12 -11.32 17.01 -35.30
CA PHE A 12 -10.74 15.69 -35.06
C PHE A 12 -9.51 15.44 -35.94
N ASP A 13 -9.62 15.68 -37.24
CA ASP A 13 -8.52 15.48 -38.20
C ASP A 13 -7.28 16.30 -37.82
N LYS A 14 -7.49 17.45 -37.19
CA LYS A 14 -6.43 18.35 -36.74
C LYS A 14 -5.81 17.97 -35.40
N TYR A 15 -6.61 17.45 -34.46
CA TYR A 15 -6.19 17.18 -33.09
C TYR A 15 -6.28 15.69 -32.75
N HIS A 16 -5.76 14.86 -33.65
CA HIS A 16 -5.45 13.47 -33.36
C HIS A 16 -4.04 13.14 -33.89
N ILE A 17 -3.44 12.09 -33.33
CA ILE A 17 -2.26 11.45 -33.90
C ILE A 17 -2.57 9.97 -34.05
N LYS A 18 -2.34 9.43 -35.25
CA LYS A 18 -2.41 8.00 -35.52
C LYS A 18 -0.98 7.46 -35.61
N LEU A 19 -0.65 6.53 -34.72
CA LEU A 19 0.63 5.86 -34.65
C LEU A 19 0.46 4.48 -35.27
N GLU A 20 1.17 4.20 -36.35
CA GLU A 20 1.23 2.86 -36.92
C GLU A 20 2.28 2.05 -36.15
N THR A 21 1.86 0.96 -35.52
CA THR A 21 2.75 0.09 -34.75
C THR A 21 2.69 -1.34 -35.25
N THR A 22 3.64 -2.17 -34.81
CA THR A 22 3.71 -3.59 -35.19
C THR A 22 2.42 -4.37 -34.87
N ASP A 23 1.76 -4.04 -33.76
CA ASP A 23 0.50 -4.69 -33.32
C ASP A 23 -0.75 -3.89 -33.72
N GLY A 24 -0.63 -3.10 -34.79
CA GLY A 24 -1.70 -2.28 -35.37
C GLY A 24 -1.73 -0.85 -34.86
N PRO A 25 -2.70 -0.04 -35.31
CA PRO A 25 -2.70 1.39 -35.04
C PRO A 25 -3.07 1.71 -33.59
N ILE A 26 -2.43 2.76 -33.06
CA ILE A 26 -2.84 3.46 -31.84
C ILE A 26 -3.28 4.86 -32.23
N LEU A 27 -4.51 5.22 -31.86
CA LEU A 27 -5.09 6.53 -32.06
C LEU A 27 -5.05 7.31 -30.74
N PHE A 28 -4.43 8.47 -30.76
CA PHE A 28 -4.50 9.47 -29.69
C PHE A 28 -5.37 10.65 -30.16
N ASP A 29 -6.62 10.69 -29.71
CA ASP A 29 -7.54 11.82 -29.93
C ASP A 29 -7.48 12.77 -28.74
N TYR A 30 -6.99 13.98 -28.98
CA TYR A 30 -6.95 15.07 -28.02
C TYR A 30 -7.83 16.25 -28.43
N SER A 31 -8.75 16.04 -29.38
CA SER A 31 -9.65 17.08 -29.90
C SER A 31 -10.66 17.59 -28.87
N LYS A 32 -11.05 16.75 -27.89
CA LYS A 32 -11.96 17.08 -26.78
C LYS A 32 -11.23 17.76 -25.61
N ASN A 33 -10.29 18.64 -25.94
CA ASN A 33 -9.60 19.52 -25.01
C ASN A 33 -9.95 20.99 -25.27
N ILE A 34 -9.84 21.82 -24.24
CA ILE A 34 -10.12 23.27 -24.30
C ILE A 34 -8.87 23.98 -24.85
N ILE A 35 -8.61 23.78 -26.14
CA ILE A 35 -7.42 24.27 -26.86
C ILE A 35 -7.77 24.77 -28.28
N ASN A 36 -6.90 25.61 -28.82
CA ASN A 36 -6.85 26.01 -30.24
C ASN A 36 -5.37 26.04 -30.71
N ASP A 37 -5.13 26.43 -31.96
CA ASP A 37 -3.77 26.45 -32.54
C ASP A 37 -2.82 27.40 -31.83
N GLU A 38 -3.34 28.57 -31.42
CA GLU A 38 -2.55 29.59 -30.73
C GLU A 38 -2.06 29.05 -29.39
N ILE A 39 -2.95 28.45 -28.59
CA ILE A 39 -2.60 27.82 -27.32
C ILE A 39 -1.56 26.72 -27.53
N LEU A 40 -1.76 25.82 -28.50
CA LEU A 40 -0.79 24.75 -28.77
C LEU A 40 0.57 25.31 -29.19
N LYS A 41 0.59 26.33 -30.06
CA LYS A 41 1.83 27.00 -30.47
C LYS A 41 2.60 27.55 -29.28
N GLU A 42 1.93 28.26 -28.37
CA GLU A 42 2.55 28.80 -27.15
C GLU A 42 3.03 27.68 -26.21
N LEU A 43 2.27 26.58 -26.08
CA LEU A 43 2.69 25.43 -25.29
C LEU A 43 3.93 24.72 -25.87
N PHE A 44 4.02 24.58 -27.19
CA PHE A 44 5.23 24.04 -27.83
C PHE A 44 6.41 25.01 -27.71
N GLN A 45 6.16 26.31 -27.74
CA GLN A 45 7.19 27.33 -27.48
C GLN A 45 7.71 27.22 -26.04
N LEU A 46 6.84 27.06 -25.05
CA LEU A 46 7.23 26.78 -23.66
C LEU A 46 8.13 25.53 -23.59
N CYS A 47 7.77 24.44 -24.25
CA CYS A 47 8.57 23.21 -24.29
C CYS A 47 10.01 23.46 -24.77
N ARG A 48 10.18 24.30 -25.81
CA ARG A 48 11.49 24.71 -26.35
C ARG A 48 12.26 25.60 -25.38
N GLU A 49 11.61 26.58 -24.78
CA GLU A 49 12.22 27.50 -23.80
C GLU A 49 12.67 26.79 -22.53
N ARG A 50 11.94 25.76 -22.11
CA ARG A 50 12.31 24.86 -21.02
C ARG A 50 13.32 23.77 -21.43
N LYS A 51 13.80 23.80 -22.68
CA LYS A 51 14.86 22.92 -23.21
C LYS A 51 14.55 21.43 -23.09
N VAL A 52 13.28 21.05 -23.25
CA VAL A 52 12.85 19.65 -23.12
C VAL A 52 13.61 18.72 -24.08
N GLU A 53 13.90 19.17 -25.31
CA GLU A 53 14.65 18.39 -26.29
C GLU A 53 16.10 18.14 -25.86
N GLU A 54 16.74 19.11 -25.19
CA GLU A 54 18.07 18.97 -24.62
C GLU A 54 18.04 17.94 -23.48
N TYR A 55 17.13 18.08 -22.52
CA TYR A 55 16.97 17.11 -21.43
C TYR A 55 16.68 15.71 -21.95
N ARG A 56 15.82 15.57 -22.97
CA ARG A 56 15.52 14.29 -23.62
C ARG A 56 16.81 13.66 -24.12
N ARG A 57 17.62 14.40 -24.88
CA ARG A 57 18.93 13.93 -25.35
C ARG A 57 19.82 13.48 -24.18
N LYS A 58 19.94 14.30 -23.12
CA LYS A 58 20.73 13.99 -21.92
C LYS A 58 20.31 12.65 -21.27
N MET A 59 19.00 12.40 -21.16
CA MET A 59 18.47 11.14 -20.65
C MET A 59 18.94 9.95 -21.49
N PHE A 60 18.73 10.00 -22.81
CA PHE A 60 19.08 8.89 -23.71
C PHE A 60 20.58 8.70 -23.92
N ASP A 61 21.39 9.73 -23.69
CA ASP A 61 22.85 9.67 -23.78
C ASP A 61 23.50 9.17 -22.46
N GLY A 62 22.72 8.95 -21.40
CA GLY A 62 23.22 8.47 -20.12
C GLY A 62 23.85 9.55 -19.24
N GLU A 63 23.57 10.83 -19.51
CA GLU A 63 24.00 11.93 -18.64
C GLU A 63 23.30 11.85 -17.27
N LYS A 64 23.95 12.40 -16.24
CA LYS A 64 23.50 12.34 -14.84
C LYS A 64 22.38 13.35 -14.53
N ILE A 65 21.23 13.19 -15.18
CA ILE A 65 20.07 14.10 -15.04
C ILE A 65 19.30 13.92 -13.73
N ASN A 66 19.52 12.82 -12.99
CA ASN A 66 19.13 12.75 -11.59
C ASN A 66 20.20 13.47 -10.76
N PHE A 67 20.11 14.80 -10.77
CA PHE A 67 21.16 15.70 -10.29
C PHE A 67 21.33 15.69 -8.77
N THR A 68 20.30 15.34 -8.00
CA THR A 68 20.39 15.28 -6.53
C THR A 68 21.11 14.03 -6.03
N GLU A 69 21.02 12.92 -6.76
CA GLU A 69 21.71 11.66 -6.44
C GLU A 69 22.98 11.42 -7.28
N GLY A 70 23.25 12.27 -8.27
CA GLY A 70 24.40 12.14 -9.17
C GLY A 70 24.33 10.90 -10.07
N ARG A 71 23.13 10.52 -10.52
CA ARG A 71 22.88 9.28 -11.29
C ARG A 71 22.38 9.55 -12.70
N ALA A 72 22.72 8.65 -13.61
CA ALA A 72 22.06 8.57 -14.90
C ALA A 72 20.60 8.08 -14.73
N VAL A 73 19.80 8.23 -15.77
CA VAL A 73 18.40 7.78 -15.80
C VAL A 73 18.16 7.05 -17.10
N LEU A 74 18.16 5.71 -17.05
CA LEU A 74 18.32 4.88 -18.24
C LEU A 74 17.38 3.67 -18.29
N HIS A 75 16.15 3.83 -17.81
CA HIS A 75 15.12 2.79 -18.01
C HIS A 75 14.89 2.45 -19.49
N THR A 76 15.20 3.38 -20.40
CA THR A 76 15.19 3.19 -21.85
C THR A 76 16.30 2.26 -22.35
N ALA A 77 17.45 2.19 -21.66
CA ALA A 77 18.53 1.25 -21.99
C ALA A 77 18.11 -0.21 -21.77
N LEU A 78 17.27 -0.47 -20.76
CA LEU A 78 16.75 -1.82 -20.45
C LEU A 78 15.93 -2.44 -21.58
N ARG A 79 15.38 -1.59 -22.44
CA ARG A 79 14.54 -1.94 -23.57
C ARG A 79 15.14 -1.53 -24.91
N ASN A 80 16.41 -1.09 -24.96
CA ASN A 80 17.04 -0.70 -26.22
C ASN A 80 17.24 -1.91 -27.14
N ARG A 81 16.53 -1.95 -28.28
CA ARG A 81 16.56 -3.06 -29.25
C ARG A 81 17.43 -2.83 -30.48
N SER A 82 18.11 -1.69 -30.56
CA SER A 82 18.93 -1.36 -31.73
C SER A 82 20.13 -2.29 -31.92
N HIS A 83 20.61 -2.94 -30.85
CA HIS A 83 21.83 -3.76 -30.80
C HIS A 83 23.13 -3.08 -31.31
N GLN A 84 23.07 -1.82 -31.75
CA GLN A 84 24.15 -1.12 -32.45
C GLN A 84 24.64 0.14 -31.73
N LYS A 85 23.80 0.78 -30.89
CA LYS A 85 24.15 2.02 -30.19
C LYS A 85 24.63 1.71 -28.76
N SER A 86 25.90 2.02 -28.48
CA SER A 86 26.44 2.02 -27.12
C SER A 86 25.79 3.12 -26.28
N ILE A 87 25.44 2.83 -25.03
CA ILE A 87 24.93 3.81 -24.07
C ILE A 87 25.90 3.84 -22.90
N ASN A 88 26.63 4.94 -22.76
CA ASN A 88 27.74 5.02 -21.82
C ASN A 88 27.32 5.68 -20.51
N VAL A 89 27.67 5.06 -19.39
CA VAL A 89 27.62 5.66 -18.04
C VAL A 89 29.02 5.60 -17.47
N ASP A 90 29.55 6.73 -17.02
CA ASP A 90 30.91 6.84 -16.44
C ASP A 90 32.00 6.20 -17.33
N GLY A 91 31.84 6.32 -18.65
CA GLY A 91 32.81 5.84 -19.66
C GLY A 91 32.66 4.36 -20.05
N ALA A 92 31.68 3.63 -19.52
CA ALA A 92 31.43 2.23 -19.85
C ALA A 92 30.05 2.04 -20.50
N ASP A 93 30.00 1.23 -21.57
CA ASP A 93 28.73 0.85 -22.22
C ASP A 93 27.94 -0.12 -21.32
N VAL A 94 26.68 0.22 -21.04
CA VAL A 94 25.82 -0.56 -20.15
C VAL A 94 25.10 -1.71 -20.85
N MET A 95 25.01 -1.68 -22.18
CA MET A 95 24.21 -2.63 -22.96
C MET A 95 24.64 -4.11 -22.84
N PRO A 96 25.95 -4.46 -22.77
CA PRO A 96 26.38 -5.85 -22.58
C PRO A 96 25.82 -6.46 -21.30
N ASP A 97 25.79 -5.68 -20.22
CA ASP A 97 25.30 -6.11 -18.91
C ASP A 97 23.76 -6.22 -18.88
N VAL A 98 23.06 -5.30 -19.55
CA VAL A 98 21.61 -5.40 -19.79
C VAL A 98 21.27 -6.71 -20.50
N HIS A 99 21.94 -7.02 -21.61
CA HIS A 99 21.67 -8.25 -22.37
C HIS A 99 22.02 -9.51 -21.57
N ARG A 100 23.12 -9.50 -20.82
CA ARG A 100 23.51 -10.62 -19.95
C ARG A 100 22.42 -10.97 -18.94
N VAL A 101 21.84 -9.96 -18.28
CA VAL A 101 20.75 -10.18 -17.31
C VAL A 101 19.47 -10.64 -18.02
N LEU A 102 19.12 -10.05 -19.16
CA LEU A 102 17.96 -10.50 -19.96
C LEU A 102 18.11 -11.96 -20.40
N ASP A 103 19.31 -12.40 -20.79
CA ASP A 103 19.59 -13.80 -21.13
C ASP A 103 19.51 -14.73 -19.91
N GLN A 104 19.95 -14.27 -18.74
CA GLN A 104 19.79 -15.00 -17.48
C GLN A 104 18.30 -15.17 -17.14
N MET A 105 17.51 -14.09 -17.24
CA MET A 105 16.06 -14.11 -17.05
C MET A 105 15.40 -15.09 -18.03
N LYS A 106 15.75 -15.04 -19.32
CA LYS A 106 15.22 -15.94 -20.35
C LYS A 106 15.47 -17.41 -20.01
N LYS A 107 16.71 -17.76 -19.65
CA LYS A 107 17.08 -19.13 -19.26
C LYS A 107 16.29 -19.58 -18.04
N PHE A 108 16.21 -18.74 -17.01
CA PHE A 108 15.52 -19.04 -15.77
C PHE A 108 14.00 -19.19 -15.99
N SER A 109 13.35 -18.21 -16.62
CA SER A 109 11.91 -18.22 -16.84
C SER A 109 11.49 -19.41 -17.70
N ASN A 110 12.29 -19.79 -18.71
CA ASN A 110 12.02 -20.97 -19.51
C ASN A 110 12.19 -22.26 -18.69
N SER A 111 13.24 -22.35 -17.88
CA SER A 111 13.46 -23.51 -17.00
C SER A 111 12.31 -23.71 -16.00
N VAL A 112 11.80 -22.63 -15.40
CA VAL A 112 10.65 -22.67 -14.50
C VAL A 112 9.38 -23.10 -15.25
N ARG A 113 9.07 -22.45 -16.38
CA ARG A 113 7.85 -22.71 -17.16
C ARG A 113 7.81 -24.11 -17.79
N ASN A 114 8.94 -24.62 -18.25
CA ASN A 114 9.04 -25.97 -18.81
C ASN A 114 9.03 -27.06 -17.72
N GLY A 115 9.10 -26.65 -16.43
CA GLY A 115 9.18 -27.56 -15.30
C GLY A 115 10.54 -28.22 -15.14
N ASP A 116 11.59 -27.72 -15.79
CA ASP A 116 12.98 -28.17 -15.60
C ASP A 116 13.52 -27.72 -14.25
N TRP A 117 13.13 -26.53 -13.79
CA TRP A 117 13.42 -26.07 -12.43
C TRP A 117 12.56 -26.85 -11.44
N LYS A 118 13.23 -27.66 -10.62
CA LYS A 118 12.56 -28.50 -9.62
C LYS A 118 12.70 -27.96 -8.22
N GLY A 119 11.62 -28.07 -7.45
CA GLY A 119 11.64 -27.87 -6.01
C GLY A 119 12.46 -28.92 -5.25
N TYR A 120 12.44 -28.84 -3.93
CA TYR A 120 13.23 -29.74 -3.08
C TYR A 120 12.76 -31.20 -3.12
N THR A 121 11.50 -31.44 -3.49
CA THR A 121 10.89 -32.77 -3.69
C THR A 121 10.98 -33.27 -5.14
N ASN A 122 11.74 -32.58 -6.01
CA ASN A 122 11.83 -32.84 -7.45
C ASN A 122 10.54 -32.59 -8.26
N GLU A 123 9.55 -31.92 -7.69
CA GLU A 123 8.36 -31.45 -8.42
C GLU A 123 8.62 -30.14 -9.19
N ALA A 124 7.88 -29.91 -10.26
CA ALA A 124 7.93 -28.64 -11.00
C ALA A 124 7.27 -27.53 -10.18
N ILE A 125 7.79 -26.31 -10.31
CA ILE A 125 7.20 -25.11 -9.68
C ILE A 125 5.84 -24.81 -10.32
N LYS A 126 4.84 -24.56 -9.47
CA LYS A 126 3.48 -24.17 -9.89
C LYS A 126 3.13 -22.75 -9.47
N ASP A 127 3.76 -22.26 -8.40
CA ASP A 127 3.47 -20.97 -7.82
C ASP A 127 4.74 -20.14 -7.71
N ILE A 128 4.64 -18.86 -8.06
CA ILE A 128 5.67 -17.85 -7.85
C ILE A 128 5.10 -16.78 -6.94
N VAL A 129 5.86 -16.40 -5.91
CA VAL A 129 5.52 -15.30 -5.01
C VAL A 129 6.57 -14.20 -5.15
N ASN A 130 6.19 -13.07 -5.73
CA ASN A 130 7.02 -11.87 -5.76
C ASN A 130 6.88 -11.10 -4.45
N ILE A 131 7.96 -10.98 -3.69
CA ILE A 131 8.01 -10.22 -2.44
C ILE A 131 8.79 -8.93 -2.68
N GLY A 132 8.10 -7.79 -2.64
CA GLY A 132 8.68 -6.46 -2.93
C GLY A 132 7.65 -5.37 -2.65
N ILE A 133 8.06 -4.11 -2.53
CA ILE A 133 7.13 -2.99 -2.29
C ILE A 133 7.41 -1.82 -3.23
N GLY A 134 6.38 -1.02 -3.52
CA GLY A 134 6.45 0.12 -4.43
C GLY A 134 6.84 -0.31 -5.84
N GLY A 135 7.98 0.18 -6.34
CA GLY A 135 8.43 -0.11 -7.70
C GLY A 135 8.80 -1.58 -7.95
N SER A 136 9.11 -2.32 -6.87
CA SER A 136 9.39 -3.76 -6.91
C SER A 136 8.13 -4.64 -6.84
N ASP A 137 6.95 -4.03 -6.87
CA ASP A 137 5.64 -4.69 -6.78
C ASP A 137 4.66 -4.22 -7.86
N LEU A 138 4.38 -2.91 -7.91
CA LEU A 138 3.28 -2.36 -8.70
C LEU A 138 3.43 -2.61 -10.21
N GLY A 139 4.64 -2.50 -10.75
CA GLY A 139 4.91 -2.78 -12.17
C GLY A 139 4.65 -4.25 -12.52
N PRO A 140 5.35 -5.20 -11.90
CA PRO A 140 5.10 -6.63 -12.07
C PRO A 140 3.64 -7.05 -11.86
N LEU A 141 2.98 -6.56 -10.81
CA LEU A 141 1.56 -6.85 -10.55
C LEU A 141 0.66 -6.32 -11.67
N MET A 142 0.84 -5.05 -12.06
CA MET A 142 0.01 -4.44 -13.10
C MET A 142 0.18 -5.15 -14.44
N VAL A 143 1.41 -5.46 -14.85
CA VAL A 143 1.67 -6.10 -16.14
C VAL A 143 1.16 -7.53 -16.18
N THR A 144 1.35 -8.31 -15.11
CA THR A 144 0.84 -9.70 -15.07
C THR A 144 -0.68 -9.76 -15.07
N GLU A 145 -1.36 -8.81 -14.42
CA GLU A 145 -2.81 -8.69 -14.48
C GLU A 145 -3.30 -8.23 -15.87
N ALA A 146 -2.65 -7.22 -16.46
CA ALA A 146 -2.97 -6.69 -17.79
C ALA A 146 -2.78 -7.75 -18.90
N LEU A 147 -1.76 -8.61 -18.76
CA LEU A 147 -1.38 -9.62 -19.75
C LEU A 147 -1.78 -11.04 -19.35
N LYS A 148 -2.70 -11.18 -18.39
CA LYS A 148 -3.22 -12.48 -17.94
C LYS A 148 -3.64 -13.44 -19.07
N PRO A 149 -4.23 -12.98 -20.20
CA PRO A 149 -4.53 -13.86 -21.34
C PRO A 149 -3.30 -14.59 -21.94
N TYR A 150 -2.10 -14.05 -21.75
CA TYR A 150 -0.83 -14.57 -22.29
C TYR A 150 -0.09 -15.48 -21.31
N GLY A 151 -0.60 -15.65 -20.08
CA GLY A 151 0.05 -16.42 -19.02
C GLY A 151 -0.54 -17.79 -18.72
N LYS A 152 -1.46 -18.31 -19.55
CA LYS A 152 -2.25 -19.53 -19.26
C LYS A 152 -1.40 -20.77 -18.97
N ASP A 153 -0.27 -20.92 -19.66
CA ASP A 153 0.64 -22.07 -19.53
C ASP A 153 1.79 -21.80 -18.54
N GLY A 154 1.76 -20.68 -17.82
CA GLY A 154 2.77 -20.31 -16.83
C GLY A 154 2.40 -20.72 -15.40
N PRO A 155 3.35 -20.61 -14.46
CA PRO A 155 3.06 -20.72 -13.03
C PRO A 155 2.11 -19.60 -12.58
N HIS A 156 1.32 -19.88 -11.54
CA HIS A 156 0.51 -18.87 -10.87
C HIS A 156 1.42 -17.85 -10.18
N VAL A 157 1.17 -16.56 -10.42
CA VAL A 157 1.95 -15.48 -9.80
C VAL A 157 1.14 -14.82 -8.69
N HIS A 158 1.78 -14.65 -7.55
CA HIS A 158 1.27 -13.99 -6.36
C HIS A 158 2.19 -12.84 -6.00
N PHE A 159 1.65 -11.81 -5.36
CA PHE A 159 2.39 -10.62 -4.97
C PHE A 159 2.20 -10.39 -3.48
N VAL A 160 3.30 -10.13 -2.78
CA VAL A 160 3.31 -9.79 -1.35
C VAL A 160 4.14 -8.53 -1.19
N SER A 161 3.51 -7.46 -0.69
CA SER A 161 4.13 -6.14 -0.60
C SER A 161 3.96 -5.47 0.75
N ASN A 162 2.71 -5.34 1.21
CA ASN A 162 2.40 -4.78 2.53
C ASN A 162 3.11 -5.52 3.68
N ILE A 163 3.52 -4.77 4.72
CA ILE A 163 4.09 -5.30 5.97
C ILE A 163 3.01 -5.77 6.95
N ASP A 164 1.74 -5.43 6.70
CA ASP A 164 0.62 -6.08 7.36
C ASP A 164 0.71 -7.60 7.13
N GLY A 165 0.90 -8.35 8.22
CA GLY A 165 1.09 -9.80 8.21
C GLY A 165 -0.07 -10.56 7.56
N THR A 166 -1.25 -9.92 7.45
CA THR A 166 -2.39 -10.46 6.67
C THR A 166 -1.98 -10.79 5.24
N HIS A 167 -1.21 -9.93 4.58
CA HIS A 167 -0.91 -10.09 3.16
C HIS A 167 -0.11 -11.37 2.88
N ILE A 168 1.00 -11.56 3.61
CA ILE A 168 1.82 -12.76 3.46
C ILE A 168 1.09 -14.02 3.97
N ASN A 169 0.34 -13.92 5.07
CA ASN A 169 -0.39 -15.06 5.63
C ASN A 169 -1.47 -15.58 4.67
N GLU A 170 -2.27 -14.70 4.06
CA GLU A 170 -3.33 -15.06 3.11
C GLU A 170 -2.79 -15.63 1.79
N VAL A 171 -1.59 -15.23 1.39
CA VAL A 171 -0.91 -15.82 0.23
C VAL A 171 -0.38 -17.20 0.61
N LEU A 172 0.46 -17.30 1.64
CA LEU A 172 1.09 -18.57 2.06
C LEU A 172 0.06 -19.65 2.44
N GLY A 173 -1.10 -19.28 2.99
CA GLY A 173 -2.17 -20.22 3.34
C GLY A 173 -2.76 -20.99 2.14
N LYS A 174 -2.51 -20.55 0.90
CA LYS A 174 -2.98 -21.19 -0.34
C LYS A 174 -1.91 -22.03 -1.03
N LEU A 175 -0.66 -22.00 -0.54
CA LEU A 175 0.51 -22.50 -1.25
C LEU A 175 1.08 -23.77 -0.62
N GLN A 176 1.85 -24.53 -1.42
CA GLN A 176 2.59 -25.70 -0.96
C GLN A 176 4.11 -25.42 -1.10
N PRO A 177 4.91 -25.60 -0.04
CA PRO A 177 6.36 -25.34 -0.08
C PRO A 177 7.10 -26.12 -1.15
N GLU A 178 6.63 -27.31 -1.50
CA GLU A 178 7.24 -28.24 -2.47
C GLU A 178 7.32 -27.67 -3.89
N HIS A 179 6.38 -26.80 -4.26
CA HIS A 179 6.27 -26.26 -5.63
C HIS A 179 6.07 -24.74 -5.68
N THR A 180 6.49 -24.03 -4.64
CA THR A 180 6.44 -22.55 -4.57
C THR A 180 7.84 -21.95 -4.68
N LEU A 181 8.02 -21.01 -5.61
CA LEU A 181 9.25 -20.24 -5.78
C LEU A 181 9.03 -18.79 -5.30
N PHE A 182 9.93 -18.29 -4.47
CA PHE A 182 9.92 -16.92 -3.97
C PHE A 182 10.94 -16.06 -4.73
N ILE A 183 10.49 -14.90 -5.22
CA ILE A 183 11.31 -13.88 -5.85
C ILE A 183 11.39 -12.70 -4.89
N ILE A 184 12.58 -12.46 -4.30
CA ILE A 184 12.79 -11.35 -3.37
C ILE A 184 13.28 -10.13 -4.13
N ALA A 185 12.41 -9.15 -4.32
CA ALA A 185 12.63 -7.98 -5.15
C ALA A 185 12.97 -6.74 -4.29
N SER A 186 14.26 -6.44 -4.13
CA SER A 186 14.73 -5.28 -3.38
C SER A 186 16.10 -4.80 -3.87
N LYS A 187 16.17 -3.56 -4.34
CA LYS A 187 17.41 -2.94 -4.84
C LYS A 187 18.55 -3.01 -3.82
N THR A 188 18.27 -2.59 -2.58
CA THR A 188 19.26 -2.54 -1.49
C THR A 188 19.34 -3.84 -0.71
N PHE A 189 18.32 -4.69 -0.80
CA PHE A 189 18.13 -5.87 0.04
C PHE A 189 18.04 -5.55 1.55
N THR A 190 17.58 -4.33 1.87
CA THR A 190 17.45 -3.83 3.26
C THR A 190 16.08 -3.19 3.54
N THR A 191 15.17 -3.20 2.56
CA THR A 191 13.82 -2.63 2.73
C THR A 191 13.08 -3.42 3.81
N GLN A 192 12.71 -2.75 4.90
CA GLN A 192 12.20 -3.39 6.12
C GLN A 192 10.98 -4.27 5.85
N GLU A 193 10.05 -3.78 5.04
CA GLU A 193 8.82 -4.49 4.68
C GLU A 193 9.13 -5.75 3.87
N THR A 194 9.97 -5.61 2.83
CA THR A 194 10.36 -6.71 1.95
C THR A 194 11.17 -7.78 2.67
N ILE A 195 12.15 -7.40 3.50
CA ILE A 195 13.01 -8.37 4.19
C ILE A 195 12.25 -9.09 5.30
N THR A 196 11.40 -8.39 6.08
CA THR A 196 10.54 -9.05 7.07
C THR A 196 9.64 -10.10 6.39
N ASN A 197 8.98 -9.74 5.28
CA ASN A 197 8.17 -10.69 4.53
C ASN A 197 9.00 -11.85 3.95
N ALA A 198 10.20 -11.59 3.43
CA ALA A 198 11.09 -12.62 2.93
C ALA A 198 11.52 -13.60 4.03
N GLU A 199 11.82 -13.10 5.23
CA GLU A 199 12.16 -13.91 6.40
C GLU A 199 10.96 -14.74 6.87
N THR A 200 9.75 -14.17 6.90
CA THR A 200 8.51 -14.92 7.19
C THR A 200 8.26 -16.03 6.17
N ALA A 201 8.43 -15.77 4.86
CA ALA A 201 8.31 -16.80 3.82
C ALA A 201 9.38 -17.90 3.96
N LYS A 202 10.62 -17.51 4.29
CA LYS A 202 11.72 -18.45 4.53
C LYS A 202 11.48 -19.31 5.76
N GLU A 203 10.97 -18.74 6.85
CA GLU A 203 10.59 -19.49 8.05
C GLU A 203 9.47 -20.49 7.73
N TRP A 204 8.40 -20.04 7.08
CA TRP A 204 7.30 -20.89 6.63
C TRP A 204 7.80 -22.05 5.76
N PHE A 205 8.70 -21.78 4.81
CA PHE A 205 9.30 -22.79 3.94
C PHE A 205 10.14 -23.79 4.73
N LEU A 206 11.03 -23.31 5.62
CA LEU A 206 11.93 -24.17 6.39
C LEU A 206 11.21 -25.03 7.43
N ASN A 207 10.09 -24.56 7.97
CA ASN A 207 9.23 -25.34 8.87
C ASN A 207 8.68 -26.62 8.20
N LYS A 208 8.68 -26.69 6.87
CA LYS A 208 8.26 -27.86 6.08
C LYS A 208 9.43 -28.57 5.41
N ALA A 209 10.32 -27.83 4.77
CA ALA A 209 11.46 -28.38 4.03
C ALA A 209 12.57 -28.94 4.94
N GLY A 210 12.68 -28.48 6.19
CA GLY A 210 13.59 -29.00 7.23
C GLY A 210 15.09 -28.79 7.00
N ASN A 211 15.53 -28.42 5.78
CA ASN A 211 16.93 -28.24 5.42
C ASN A 211 17.19 -26.89 4.75
N LYS A 212 18.10 -26.10 5.34
CA LYS A 212 18.49 -24.77 4.84
C LYS A 212 19.06 -24.78 3.42
N GLN A 213 19.67 -25.88 2.97
CA GLN A 213 20.18 -26.00 1.61
C GLN A 213 19.08 -25.93 0.54
N HIS A 214 17.83 -26.23 0.90
CA HIS A 214 16.70 -26.15 -0.03
C HIS A 214 16.29 -24.71 -0.37
N VAL A 215 16.74 -23.70 0.39
CA VAL A 215 16.48 -22.28 0.09
C VAL A 215 16.96 -21.93 -1.33
N ALA A 216 18.12 -22.45 -1.75
CA ALA A 216 18.67 -22.19 -3.10
C ALA A 216 17.76 -22.67 -4.25
N LYS A 217 16.84 -23.61 -4.00
CA LYS A 217 15.87 -24.08 -5.02
C LYS A 217 14.56 -23.29 -5.04
N HIS A 218 14.27 -22.55 -3.96
CA HIS A 218 12.97 -21.91 -3.74
C HIS A 218 13.05 -20.39 -3.55
N PHE A 219 14.25 -19.81 -3.55
CA PHE A 219 14.44 -18.38 -3.39
C PHE A 219 15.43 -17.85 -4.42
N VAL A 220 15.03 -16.79 -5.11
CA VAL A 220 15.87 -15.99 -6.00
C VAL A 220 15.79 -14.52 -5.62
N ALA A 221 16.79 -13.73 -5.98
CA ALA A 221 16.87 -12.32 -5.60
C ALA A 221 16.99 -11.41 -6.82
N LEU A 222 16.29 -10.27 -6.78
CA LEU A 222 16.45 -9.18 -7.73
C LEU A 222 17.09 -8.02 -6.96
N SER A 223 18.41 -7.83 -7.10
CA SER A 223 19.15 -6.92 -6.23
C SER A 223 20.50 -6.47 -6.80
N THR A 224 21.08 -5.44 -6.17
CA THR A 224 22.47 -5.03 -6.36
C THR A 224 23.40 -5.53 -5.25
N ASN A 225 22.84 -6.06 -4.15
CA ASN A 225 23.59 -6.31 -2.92
C ASN A 225 23.93 -7.80 -2.74
N THR A 226 24.96 -8.26 -3.44
CA THR A 226 25.39 -9.68 -3.41
C THR A 226 25.64 -10.20 -2.00
N LYS A 227 26.20 -9.37 -1.11
CA LYS A 227 26.53 -9.78 0.26
C LYS A 227 25.28 -10.16 1.06
N LEU A 228 24.27 -9.29 1.10
CA LEU A 228 23.06 -9.57 1.87
C LEU A 228 22.22 -10.69 1.24
N VAL A 229 22.23 -10.81 -0.09
CA VAL A 229 21.55 -11.90 -0.80
C VAL A 229 22.13 -13.26 -0.41
N THR A 230 23.47 -13.39 -0.37
CA THR A 230 24.11 -14.65 0.01
C THR A 230 24.03 -14.91 1.51
N GLU A 231 24.08 -13.88 2.37
CA GLU A 231 23.82 -14.01 3.81
C GLU A 231 22.39 -14.50 4.10
N PHE A 232 21.41 -14.09 3.30
CA PHE A 232 20.05 -14.62 3.36
C PHE A 232 19.98 -16.11 2.94
N GLY A 233 20.98 -16.63 2.22
CA GLY A 233 21.06 -18.03 1.79
C GLY A 233 20.60 -18.29 0.35
N ILE A 234 20.43 -17.24 -0.45
CA ILE A 234 20.17 -17.35 -1.89
C ILE A 234 21.52 -17.58 -2.62
N ALA A 235 21.52 -18.51 -3.57
CA ALA A 235 22.70 -18.80 -4.37
C ALA A 235 23.07 -17.60 -5.26
N LYS A 236 24.36 -17.36 -5.48
CA LYS A 236 24.84 -16.17 -6.21
C LYS A 236 24.33 -16.16 -7.66
N GLU A 237 24.27 -17.34 -8.29
CA GLU A 237 23.72 -17.58 -9.62
C GLU A 237 22.22 -17.29 -9.74
N ASN A 238 21.51 -17.26 -8.60
CA ASN A 238 20.08 -16.94 -8.50
C ASN A 238 19.83 -15.47 -8.15
N MET A 239 20.87 -14.63 -8.21
CA MET A 239 20.75 -13.19 -8.14
C MET A 239 20.68 -12.62 -9.55
N PHE A 240 19.65 -11.81 -9.80
CA PHE A 240 19.45 -11.08 -11.05
C PHE A 240 19.72 -9.60 -10.77
N GLU A 241 20.78 -9.09 -11.40
CA GLU A 241 21.30 -7.75 -11.15
C GLU A 241 20.52 -6.67 -11.90
N PHE A 242 20.55 -5.47 -11.36
CA PHE A 242 20.16 -4.25 -12.06
C PHE A 242 20.96 -3.08 -11.47
N TRP A 243 20.81 -1.86 -12.00
CA TRP A 243 21.75 -0.77 -11.72
C TRP A 243 21.13 0.41 -10.96
N ASP A 244 21.97 1.31 -10.49
CA ASP A 244 21.55 2.48 -9.72
C ASP A 244 20.72 3.48 -10.53
N TRP A 245 21.01 3.61 -11.83
CA TRP A 245 20.26 4.41 -12.82
C TRP A 245 18.88 3.82 -13.18
N VAL A 246 18.55 2.64 -12.67
CA VAL A 246 17.20 2.08 -12.70
C VAL A 246 16.42 2.59 -11.47
N GLY A 247 15.57 3.58 -11.69
CA GLY A 247 14.61 4.05 -10.68
C GLY A 247 13.55 2.99 -10.39
N GLY A 248 13.15 2.84 -9.13
CA GLY A 248 12.22 1.77 -8.72
C GLY A 248 10.90 1.79 -9.50
N ARG A 249 10.27 2.96 -9.63
CA ARG A 249 9.02 3.16 -10.40
C ARG A 249 9.17 3.05 -11.93
N TYR A 250 10.39 2.82 -12.43
CA TYR A 250 10.73 2.60 -13.83
C TYR A 250 11.46 1.26 -14.04
N SER A 251 11.30 0.31 -13.12
CA SER A 251 12.19 -0.86 -13.04
C SER A 251 11.63 -2.14 -13.68
N LEU A 252 10.33 -2.20 -14.02
CA LEU A 252 9.68 -3.43 -14.51
C LEU A 252 10.33 -4.02 -15.78
N TRP A 253 11.09 -3.20 -16.51
CA TRP A 253 11.84 -3.56 -17.71
C TRP A 253 13.14 -4.34 -17.41
N SER A 254 13.62 -4.27 -16.18
CA SER A 254 14.87 -4.91 -15.70
C SER A 254 14.63 -6.32 -15.15
N ALA A 255 15.60 -6.82 -14.38
CA ALA A 255 15.44 -8.00 -13.51
C ALA A 255 14.14 -7.99 -12.69
N ILE A 256 13.63 -6.81 -12.27
CA ILE A 256 12.33 -6.68 -11.58
C ILE A 256 11.17 -7.32 -12.36
N GLY A 257 11.26 -7.37 -13.69
CA GLY A 257 10.29 -8.05 -14.56
C GLY A 257 10.38 -9.58 -14.56
N LEU A 258 11.18 -10.22 -13.69
CA LEU A 258 11.34 -11.68 -13.70
C LEU A 258 10.00 -12.42 -13.51
N SER A 259 9.17 -11.99 -12.56
CA SER A 259 7.83 -12.55 -12.34
C SER A 259 6.92 -12.38 -13.56
N ILE A 260 7.05 -11.28 -14.30
CA ILE A 260 6.37 -11.08 -15.59
C ILE A 260 6.82 -12.15 -16.59
N SER A 261 8.13 -12.27 -16.81
CA SER A 261 8.70 -13.23 -17.77
C SER A 261 8.37 -14.69 -17.43
N CYS A 262 8.29 -15.04 -16.15
CA CYS A 262 7.82 -16.36 -15.72
C CYS A 262 6.33 -16.55 -16.01
N SER A 263 5.49 -15.52 -15.79
CA SER A 263 4.04 -15.58 -16.01
C SER A 263 3.67 -15.72 -17.49
N ILE A 264 4.16 -14.81 -18.35
CA ILE A 264 3.74 -14.73 -19.77
C ILE A 264 4.76 -15.36 -20.73
N GLY A 265 5.90 -15.84 -20.23
CA GLY A 265 7.00 -16.34 -21.05
C GLY A 265 7.90 -15.23 -21.58
N PHE A 266 9.18 -15.55 -21.81
CA PHE A 266 10.17 -14.54 -22.17
C PHE A 266 9.90 -13.88 -23.52
N ASN A 267 9.36 -14.60 -24.51
CA ASN A 267 9.03 -14.01 -25.81
C ASN A 267 7.99 -12.88 -25.69
N ASN A 268 7.00 -13.04 -24.80
CA ASN A 268 6.02 -11.99 -24.55
C ASN A 268 6.62 -10.83 -23.73
N PHE A 269 7.51 -11.12 -22.77
CA PHE A 269 8.28 -10.09 -22.09
C PHE A 269 9.17 -9.30 -23.07
N GLU A 270 9.74 -9.97 -24.05
CA GLU A 270 10.52 -9.35 -25.12
C GLU A 270 9.67 -8.42 -25.99
N GLN A 271 8.43 -8.82 -26.32
CA GLN A 271 7.46 -7.95 -27.01
C GLN A 271 7.07 -6.72 -26.17
N LEU A 272 6.92 -6.89 -24.85
CA LEU A 272 6.70 -5.77 -23.92
C LEU A 272 7.85 -4.75 -23.99
N LEU A 273 9.10 -5.21 -24.01
CA LEU A 273 10.26 -4.35 -24.21
C LEU A 273 10.25 -3.68 -25.60
N ASN A 274 9.88 -4.41 -26.65
CA ASN A 274 9.83 -3.89 -28.02
C ASN A 274 8.83 -2.73 -28.18
N GLY A 275 7.63 -2.86 -27.61
CA GLY A 275 6.64 -1.79 -27.68
C GLY A 275 7.08 -0.53 -26.96
N ALA A 276 7.69 -0.71 -25.80
CA ALA A 276 8.25 0.40 -25.03
C ALA A 276 9.44 1.07 -25.77
N TYR A 277 10.28 0.28 -26.44
CA TYR A 277 11.34 0.79 -27.32
C TYR A 277 10.81 1.57 -28.53
N GLU A 278 9.73 1.13 -29.16
CA GLU A 278 9.13 1.83 -30.30
C GLU A 278 8.60 3.21 -29.87
N MET A 279 8.00 3.31 -28.69
CA MET A 279 7.63 4.60 -28.09
C MET A 279 8.86 5.44 -27.70
N ASP A 280 9.97 4.83 -27.26
CA ASP A 280 11.23 5.56 -27.06
C ASP A 280 11.75 6.17 -28.36
N GLN A 281 11.63 5.46 -29.49
CA GLN A 281 12.02 5.98 -30.80
C GLN A 281 11.11 7.15 -31.20
N HIS A 282 9.79 6.96 -31.12
CA HIS A 282 8.81 8.02 -31.36
C HIS A 282 9.13 9.27 -30.53
N PHE A 283 9.36 9.11 -29.23
CA PHE A 283 9.68 10.23 -28.34
C PHE A 283 10.98 10.94 -28.72
N GLN A 284 12.02 10.20 -29.11
CA GLN A 284 13.33 10.76 -29.49
C GLN A 284 13.30 11.51 -30.82
N THR A 285 12.65 10.96 -31.84
CA THR A 285 12.84 11.40 -33.23
C THR A 285 11.70 12.26 -33.76
N GLU A 286 10.49 12.14 -33.21
CA GLU A 286 9.32 12.88 -33.69
C GLU A 286 9.37 14.36 -33.26
N LYS A 287 8.87 15.24 -34.14
CA LYS A 287 8.76 16.68 -33.85
C LYS A 287 7.80 16.91 -32.69
N LEU A 288 8.07 17.92 -31.85
CA LEU A 288 7.24 18.23 -30.67
C LEU A 288 5.74 18.29 -30.99
N GLU A 289 5.38 18.89 -32.11
CA GLU A 289 4.00 19.07 -32.59
C GLU A 289 3.24 17.77 -32.90
N THR A 290 3.95 16.70 -33.21
CA THR A 290 3.41 15.37 -33.55
C THR A 290 3.80 14.31 -32.52
N ASN A 291 4.51 14.71 -31.46
CA ASN A 291 5.05 13.84 -30.44
C ASN A 291 4.03 13.64 -29.30
N VAL A 292 3.28 12.53 -29.36
CA VAL A 292 2.22 12.17 -28.40
C VAL A 292 2.55 12.40 -26.92
N PRO A 293 3.65 11.87 -26.33
CA PRO A 293 3.95 12.13 -24.92
C PRO A 293 4.21 13.62 -24.61
N VAL A 294 4.77 14.40 -25.54
CA VAL A 294 4.90 15.85 -25.41
C VAL A 294 3.54 16.53 -25.38
N ILE A 295 2.64 16.19 -26.32
CA ILE A 295 1.28 16.76 -26.36
C ILE A 295 0.53 16.44 -25.07
N MET A 296 0.58 15.19 -24.59
CA MET A 296 -0.04 14.78 -23.34
C MET A 296 0.52 15.55 -22.14
N ALA A 297 1.84 15.74 -22.08
CA ALA A 297 2.48 16.52 -21.04
C ALA A 297 2.00 17.97 -21.05
N LEU A 298 1.97 18.61 -22.22
CA LEU A 298 1.54 20.00 -22.39
C LEU A 298 0.05 20.21 -22.06
N LEU A 299 -0.82 19.27 -22.38
CA LEU A 299 -2.22 19.29 -21.93
C LEU A 299 -2.30 19.20 -20.40
N GLY A 300 -1.47 18.36 -19.78
CA GLY A 300 -1.38 18.30 -18.32
C GLY A 300 -0.90 19.62 -17.71
N ILE A 301 0.14 20.25 -18.28
CA ILE A 301 0.62 21.59 -17.88
C ILE A 301 -0.51 22.63 -18.03
N TRP A 302 -1.24 22.60 -19.15
CA TRP A 302 -2.35 23.51 -19.42
C TRP A 302 -3.41 23.44 -18.33
N TYR A 303 -3.89 22.24 -17.98
CA TYR A 303 -4.92 22.11 -16.96
C TYR A 303 -4.42 22.31 -15.54
N ASN A 304 -3.21 21.88 -15.24
CA ASN A 304 -2.65 22.00 -13.90
C ASN A 304 -2.27 23.46 -13.58
N ASN A 305 -1.47 24.09 -14.44
CA ASN A 305 -0.90 25.40 -14.16
C ASN A 305 -1.81 26.58 -14.54
N PHE A 306 -2.69 26.42 -15.55
CA PHE A 306 -3.56 27.53 -16.00
C PHE A 306 -5.01 27.39 -15.55
N PHE A 307 -5.54 26.16 -15.47
CA PHE A 307 -6.89 25.92 -14.93
C PHE A 307 -6.90 25.58 -13.43
N GLY A 308 -5.74 25.33 -12.82
CA GLY A 308 -5.64 24.96 -11.39
C GLY A 308 -6.24 23.57 -11.09
N SER A 309 -6.25 22.66 -12.06
CA SER A 309 -6.74 21.29 -11.83
C SER A 309 -5.72 20.50 -11.02
N GLU A 310 -6.10 20.11 -9.80
CA GLU A 310 -5.25 19.35 -8.88
C GLU A 310 -5.12 17.87 -9.25
N THR A 311 -5.98 17.33 -10.12
CA THR A 311 -6.09 15.88 -10.33
C THR A 311 -6.20 15.54 -11.81
N GLN A 312 -5.68 14.37 -12.21
CA GLN A 312 -5.90 13.78 -13.52
C GLN A 312 -6.38 12.34 -13.36
N ALA A 313 -7.45 11.97 -14.07
CA ALA A 313 -8.01 10.63 -14.00
C ALA A 313 -7.52 9.74 -15.16
N ILE A 314 -7.13 8.50 -14.88
CA ILE A 314 -6.78 7.47 -15.89
C ILE A 314 -7.86 6.39 -15.85
N LEU A 315 -8.63 6.26 -16.93
CA LEU A 315 -9.88 5.51 -16.97
C LEU A 315 -9.85 4.45 -18.09
N PRO A 316 -9.15 3.31 -17.86
CA PRO A 316 -9.10 2.24 -18.85
C PRO A 316 -10.44 1.52 -18.95
N TYR A 317 -11.00 1.41 -20.14
CA TYR A 317 -12.16 0.58 -20.45
C TYR A 317 -11.66 -0.84 -20.79
N ASP A 318 -10.94 -1.43 -19.84
CA ASP A 318 -10.43 -2.78 -19.89
C ASP A 318 -10.22 -3.29 -18.45
N GLN A 319 -10.77 -4.47 -18.14
CA GLN A 319 -10.72 -5.02 -16.78
C GLN A 319 -9.35 -5.59 -16.41
N TYR A 320 -8.55 -6.04 -17.38
CA TYR A 320 -7.19 -6.51 -17.10
C TYR A 320 -6.28 -5.33 -16.70
N MET A 321 -6.57 -4.13 -17.19
CA MET A 321 -5.88 -2.88 -16.81
C MET A 321 -6.30 -2.28 -15.45
N HIS A 322 -6.96 -3.02 -14.56
CA HIS A 322 -7.46 -2.48 -13.27
C HIS A 322 -6.39 -1.90 -12.35
N ARG A 323 -5.13 -2.31 -12.48
CA ARG A 323 -4.00 -1.75 -11.73
C ARG A 323 -3.24 -0.65 -12.47
N PHE A 324 -3.63 -0.29 -13.69
CA PHE A 324 -2.91 0.68 -14.52
C PHE A 324 -2.88 2.08 -13.91
N ALA A 325 -4.01 2.57 -13.38
CA ALA A 325 -4.07 3.85 -12.68
C ALA A 325 -3.20 3.82 -11.41
N ALA A 326 -3.26 2.74 -10.62
CA ALA A 326 -2.44 2.59 -9.42
C ALA A 326 -0.93 2.50 -9.69
N TYR A 327 -0.52 1.91 -10.83
CA TYR A 327 0.87 1.95 -11.28
C TYR A 327 1.32 3.39 -11.55
N PHE A 328 0.51 4.18 -12.26
CA PHE A 328 0.83 5.58 -12.55
C PHE A 328 0.58 6.56 -11.40
N GLN A 329 -0.12 6.16 -10.33
CA GLN A 329 -0.05 6.88 -9.06
C GLN A 329 1.40 6.96 -8.58
N GLN A 330 2.12 5.83 -8.57
CA GLN A 330 3.54 5.87 -8.24
C GLN A 330 4.35 6.56 -9.34
N GLY A 331 4.14 6.16 -10.60
CA GLY A 331 4.92 6.66 -11.74
C GLY A 331 4.91 8.19 -11.86
N ASP A 332 3.74 8.82 -11.75
CA ASP A 332 3.57 10.27 -11.91
C ASP A 332 3.82 11.00 -10.58
N MET A 333 3.13 10.61 -9.49
CA MET A 333 3.14 11.38 -8.24
C MET A 333 4.46 11.28 -7.48
N GLU A 334 5.12 10.11 -7.45
CA GLU A 334 6.44 9.99 -6.79
C GLU A 334 7.54 10.67 -7.62
N SER A 335 7.35 10.78 -8.94
CA SER A 335 8.26 11.52 -9.82
C SER A 335 8.11 13.03 -9.66
N ASN A 336 6.89 13.53 -9.86
CA ASN A 336 6.63 14.95 -10.07
C ASN A 336 5.95 15.66 -8.89
N GLY A 337 5.60 14.94 -7.81
CA GLY A 337 5.15 15.50 -6.53
C GLY A 337 6.28 16.18 -5.76
N LYS A 338 6.89 17.20 -6.38
CA LYS A 338 8.09 17.90 -5.92
C LYS A 338 7.80 19.39 -5.82
N TYR A 339 8.59 20.08 -5.00
CA TYR A 339 8.44 21.52 -4.78
C TYR A 339 9.78 22.28 -4.88
N ARG A 340 10.87 21.58 -5.21
CA ARG A 340 12.22 22.13 -5.34
C ARG A 340 12.74 21.93 -6.76
N THR A 341 13.31 22.98 -7.32
CA THR A 341 13.90 22.99 -8.65
C THR A 341 15.36 22.52 -8.63
N GLU A 342 15.97 22.36 -9.81
CA GLU A 342 17.38 21.97 -9.97
C GLU A 342 18.38 22.87 -9.22
N ASN A 343 18.12 24.19 -9.16
CA ASN A 343 18.94 25.13 -8.40
C ASN A 343 18.55 25.25 -6.91
N GLY A 344 17.65 24.40 -6.41
CA GLY A 344 17.19 24.39 -5.02
C GLY A 344 16.12 25.43 -4.66
N ALA A 345 15.72 26.28 -5.60
CA ALA A 345 14.62 27.23 -5.38
C ALA A 345 13.30 26.48 -5.12
N GLN A 346 12.42 27.09 -4.35
CA GLN A 346 11.06 26.59 -4.18
C GLN A 346 10.21 27.07 -5.37
N VAL A 347 9.38 26.19 -5.92
CA VAL A 347 8.43 26.54 -6.99
C VAL A 347 7.34 27.47 -6.45
N ASP A 348 6.90 28.42 -7.29
CA ASP A 348 5.74 29.30 -7.07
C ASP A 348 4.54 28.91 -7.96
N TYR A 349 4.59 27.71 -8.55
CA TYR A 349 3.58 27.08 -9.38
C TYR A 349 3.33 25.63 -8.94
N SER A 350 2.18 25.08 -9.32
CA SER A 350 1.85 23.66 -9.10
C SER A 350 2.72 22.71 -9.94
N THR A 351 3.02 21.52 -9.40
CA THR A 351 3.77 20.44 -10.08
C THR A 351 2.88 19.20 -10.27
N GLY A 352 3.38 17.98 -10.11
CA GLY A 352 2.64 16.74 -10.41
C GLY A 352 1.21 16.69 -9.84
N PRO A 353 0.21 16.30 -10.64
CA PRO A 353 -1.18 16.20 -10.18
C PRO A 353 -1.40 14.95 -9.33
N ILE A 354 -2.52 14.90 -8.63
CA ILE A 354 -3.02 13.67 -8.00
C ILE A 354 -3.58 12.76 -9.10
N ILE A 355 -2.96 11.60 -9.30
CA ILE A 355 -3.45 10.58 -10.23
C ILE A 355 -4.44 9.65 -9.53
N TRP A 356 -5.53 9.33 -10.21
CA TRP A 356 -6.53 8.38 -9.73
C TRP A 356 -7.32 7.78 -10.88
N GLY A 357 -8.14 6.77 -10.60
CA GLY A 357 -9.03 6.18 -11.59
C GLY A 357 -9.32 4.72 -11.33
N GLU A 358 -10.38 4.23 -11.97
CA GLU A 358 -10.83 2.83 -11.95
C GLU A 358 -11.33 2.47 -13.36
N PRO A 359 -11.38 1.17 -13.70
CA PRO A 359 -11.85 0.76 -15.01
C PRO A 359 -13.27 1.20 -15.34
N GLY A 360 -13.48 1.52 -16.63
CA GLY A 360 -14.81 1.61 -17.21
C GLY A 360 -15.44 0.22 -17.38
N THR A 361 -16.74 0.04 -17.18
CA THR A 361 -17.77 1.06 -16.88
C THR A 361 -17.99 1.29 -15.38
N ASN A 362 -17.28 0.59 -14.50
CA ASN A 362 -17.49 0.65 -13.05
C ASN A 362 -17.39 2.08 -12.51
N GLY A 363 -16.42 2.88 -12.98
CA GLY A 363 -16.29 4.29 -12.60
C GLY A 363 -17.56 5.12 -12.86
N GLN A 364 -18.33 4.78 -13.90
CA GLN A 364 -19.60 5.45 -14.24
C GLN A 364 -20.63 5.34 -13.11
N HIS A 365 -20.58 4.23 -12.37
CA HIS A 365 -21.49 3.90 -11.28
C HIS A 365 -20.89 4.18 -9.90
N ALA A 366 -19.76 4.89 -9.85
CA ALA A 366 -19.07 5.24 -8.60
C ALA A 366 -18.85 6.74 -8.47
N PHE A 367 -18.03 7.34 -9.35
CA PHE A 367 -17.56 8.71 -9.18
C PHE A 367 -17.78 9.63 -10.39
N TYR A 368 -18.28 9.11 -11.52
CA TYR A 368 -18.55 9.96 -12.69
C TYR A 368 -19.65 10.99 -12.42
N GLN A 369 -20.52 10.78 -11.42
CA GLN A 369 -21.43 11.82 -10.93
C GLN A 369 -20.67 13.10 -10.56
N LEU A 370 -19.57 12.98 -9.81
CA LEU A 370 -18.72 14.11 -9.44
C LEU A 370 -18.02 14.69 -10.66
N ILE A 371 -17.51 13.84 -11.57
CA ILE A 371 -16.87 14.30 -12.80
C ILE A 371 -17.86 15.14 -13.62
N HIS A 372 -19.11 14.67 -13.81
CA HIS A 372 -20.12 15.32 -14.67
C HIS A 372 -20.80 16.54 -14.05
N GLN A 373 -21.13 16.50 -12.76
CA GLN A 373 -21.96 17.53 -12.11
C GLN A 373 -21.35 18.15 -10.86
N GLY A 374 -20.18 17.66 -10.42
CA GLY A 374 -19.41 18.26 -9.35
C GLY A 374 -18.79 19.60 -9.75
N THR A 375 -18.07 20.19 -8.79
CA THR A 375 -17.47 21.52 -8.89
C THR A 375 -16.00 21.51 -9.28
N LYS A 376 -15.42 20.32 -9.53
CA LYS A 376 -14.02 20.14 -9.89
C LYS A 376 -13.87 19.96 -11.40
N LEU A 377 -12.84 20.58 -11.99
CA LEU A 377 -12.39 20.29 -13.35
C LEU A 377 -11.37 19.15 -13.28
N ILE A 378 -11.68 18.04 -13.95
CA ILE A 378 -10.85 16.84 -13.92
C ILE A 378 -10.57 16.43 -15.37
N PRO A 379 -9.35 16.66 -15.89
CA PRO A 379 -8.89 16.05 -17.13
C PRO A 379 -8.84 14.53 -17.00
N CYS A 380 -9.36 13.83 -18.00
CA CYS A 380 -9.43 12.37 -18.00
C CYS A 380 -8.80 11.76 -19.25
N ASP A 381 -7.97 10.74 -19.07
CA ASP A 381 -7.49 9.88 -20.15
C ASP A 381 -8.34 8.61 -20.20
N PHE A 382 -9.14 8.47 -21.26
CA PHE A 382 -9.91 7.27 -21.52
C PHE A 382 -9.10 6.35 -22.44
N ILE A 383 -8.94 5.07 -22.08
CA ILE A 383 -8.16 4.10 -22.86
C ILE A 383 -9.06 2.91 -23.23
N ALA A 384 -9.13 2.49 -24.49
CA ALA A 384 -9.91 1.30 -24.88
C ALA A 384 -9.27 0.50 -26.02
N PRO A 385 -9.25 -0.85 -25.93
CA PRO A 385 -8.91 -1.69 -27.07
C PRO A 385 -10.10 -1.88 -28.03
N ILE A 386 -9.84 -1.88 -29.34
CA ILE A 386 -10.82 -2.17 -30.39
C ILE A 386 -11.26 -3.64 -30.29
N GLU A 387 -10.32 -4.55 -30.00
CA GLU A 387 -10.54 -5.98 -29.87
C GLU A 387 -10.43 -6.44 -28.41
N THR A 388 -11.39 -7.23 -27.96
CA THR A 388 -11.34 -7.88 -26.64
C THR A 388 -10.63 -9.23 -26.69
N HIS A 389 -9.98 -9.61 -25.58
CA HIS A 389 -9.49 -10.98 -25.40
C HIS A 389 -10.61 -12.00 -25.18
N ASN A 390 -11.82 -11.54 -24.82
CA ASN A 390 -12.94 -12.40 -24.46
C ASN A 390 -14.18 -12.03 -25.30
N PRO A 391 -14.27 -12.46 -26.58
CA PRO A 391 -15.35 -12.11 -27.51
C PRO A 391 -16.66 -12.86 -27.21
N ILE A 392 -17.09 -12.86 -25.95
CA ILE A 392 -18.25 -13.62 -25.48
C ILE A 392 -19.56 -13.07 -26.05
N ARG A 393 -20.54 -13.97 -26.20
CA ARG A 393 -21.89 -13.65 -26.70
C ARG A 393 -21.85 -12.83 -28.00
N ASN A 394 -21.01 -13.23 -28.95
CA ASN A 394 -20.81 -12.57 -30.24
C ASN A 394 -20.46 -11.06 -30.10
N HIS A 395 -19.45 -10.78 -29.27
CA HIS A 395 -18.93 -9.43 -29.00
C HIS A 395 -19.91 -8.43 -28.37
N ILE A 396 -21.10 -8.83 -27.93
CA ILE A 396 -22.09 -7.88 -27.38
C ILE A 396 -21.56 -7.10 -26.17
N HIS A 397 -20.79 -7.76 -25.30
CA HIS A 397 -20.18 -7.11 -24.14
C HIS A 397 -19.20 -6.02 -24.57
N HIS A 398 -18.33 -6.31 -25.54
CA HIS A 398 -17.34 -5.35 -26.03
C HIS A 398 -17.97 -4.19 -26.82
N LYS A 399 -19.04 -4.46 -27.59
CA LYS A 399 -19.82 -3.42 -28.26
C LYS A 399 -20.45 -2.44 -27.26
N ILE A 400 -21.04 -2.96 -26.17
CA ILE A 400 -21.60 -2.11 -25.10
C ILE A 400 -20.49 -1.32 -24.40
N LEU A 401 -19.34 -1.94 -24.13
CA LEU A 401 -18.19 -1.28 -23.51
C LEU A 401 -17.69 -0.10 -24.36
N LEU A 402 -17.48 -0.32 -25.66
CA LEU A 402 -17.03 0.73 -26.60
C LEU A 402 -18.09 1.83 -26.78
N ALA A 403 -19.38 1.48 -26.82
CA ALA A 403 -20.45 2.48 -26.86
C ALA A 403 -20.40 3.39 -25.62
N ASN A 404 -20.15 2.82 -24.43
CA ASN A 404 -19.99 3.56 -23.19
C ASN A 404 -18.70 4.38 -23.13
N PHE A 405 -17.59 3.88 -23.69
CA PHE A 405 -16.34 4.63 -23.83
C PHE A 405 -16.56 5.92 -24.64
N LEU A 406 -17.19 5.78 -25.81
CA LEU A 406 -17.49 6.91 -26.70
C LEU A 406 -18.49 7.88 -26.06
N ALA A 407 -19.62 7.37 -25.57
CA ALA A 407 -20.70 8.19 -25.01
C ALA A 407 -20.26 9.01 -23.80
N GLN A 408 -19.36 8.49 -22.95
CA GLN A 408 -18.92 9.25 -21.77
C GLN A 408 -18.06 10.47 -22.15
N THR A 409 -17.13 10.33 -23.08
CA THR A 409 -16.31 11.48 -23.54
C THR A 409 -17.16 12.50 -24.31
N GLU A 410 -18.14 12.04 -25.08
CA GLU A 410 -19.12 12.90 -25.75
C GLU A 410 -19.99 13.67 -24.75
N ALA A 411 -20.53 12.97 -23.73
CA ALA A 411 -21.34 13.59 -22.68
C ALA A 411 -20.54 14.63 -21.87
N LEU A 412 -19.27 14.34 -21.55
CA LEU A 412 -18.38 15.29 -20.85
C LEU A 412 -18.11 16.55 -21.68
N MET A 413 -17.97 16.40 -23.00
CA MET A 413 -17.78 17.51 -23.91
C MET A 413 -19.06 18.34 -24.08
N LEU A 414 -20.18 17.69 -24.40
CA LEU A 414 -21.43 18.35 -24.78
C LEU A 414 -22.20 18.85 -23.56
N GLY A 415 -22.31 18.05 -22.51
CA GLY A 415 -23.33 18.25 -21.48
C GLY A 415 -24.75 18.21 -22.05
N LYS A 416 -25.70 18.70 -21.26
CA LYS A 416 -27.13 18.78 -21.56
C LYS A 416 -27.65 20.10 -21.02
N THR A 417 -28.05 21.00 -21.92
CA THR A 417 -28.57 22.33 -21.60
C THR A 417 -29.94 22.28 -20.96
N GLN A 418 -30.35 23.35 -20.28
CA GLN A 418 -31.69 23.46 -19.70
C GLN A 418 -32.79 23.26 -20.76
N LYS A 419 -32.65 23.89 -21.93
CA LYS A 419 -33.60 23.73 -23.04
C LYS A 419 -33.74 22.27 -23.46
N GLU A 420 -32.63 21.55 -23.61
CA GLU A 420 -32.65 20.12 -23.97
C GLU A 420 -33.39 19.28 -22.92
N VAL A 421 -33.23 19.59 -21.62
CA VAL A 421 -33.97 18.92 -20.53
C VAL A 421 -35.46 19.26 -20.57
N GLU A 422 -35.81 20.52 -20.77
CA GLU A 422 -37.21 20.98 -20.87
C GLU A 422 -37.92 20.32 -22.06
N ASP A 423 -37.24 20.24 -23.21
CA ASP A 423 -37.77 19.60 -24.42
C ASP A 423 -37.95 18.08 -24.23
N GLU A 424 -37.07 17.40 -23.46
CA GLU A 424 -37.26 16.00 -23.05
C GLU A 424 -38.50 15.83 -22.16
N PHE A 425 -38.69 16.72 -21.18
CA PHE A 425 -39.82 16.64 -20.24
C PHE A 425 -41.15 16.84 -20.95
N GLN A 426 -41.21 17.78 -21.90
CA GLN A 426 -42.39 17.98 -22.74
C GLN A 426 -42.76 16.72 -23.52
N LYS A 427 -41.77 16.05 -24.11
CA LYS A 427 -41.98 14.81 -24.89
C LYS A 427 -42.47 13.65 -24.01
N GLU A 428 -42.02 13.61 -22.75
CA GLU A 428 -42.46 12.63 -21.75
C GLU A 428 -43.79 13.00 -21.07
N GLY A 429 -44.39 14.14 -21.41
CA GLY A 429 -45.64 14.63 -20.82
C GLY A 429 -45.49 15.10 -19.37
N GLN A 430 -44.27 15.44 -18.93
CA GLN A 430 -44.00 15.97 -17.59
C GLN A 430 -44.26 17.48 -17.54
N ASP A 431 -44.82 17.97 -16.43
CA ASP A 431 -44.94 19.41 -16.20
C ASP A 431 -43.55 20.01 -15.91
N ILE A 432 -43.24 21.09 -16.64
CA ILE A 432 -41.98 21.82 -16.54
C ILE A 432 -42.14 23.00 -15.58
N LYS A 433 -43.37 23.47 -15.37
CA LYS A 433 -43.64 24.71 -14.64
C LYS A 433 -43.29 24.50 -13.17
N ASN A 434 -42.32 25.27 -12.66
CA ASN A 434 -41.78 25.13 -11.31
C ASN A 434 -41.14 23.76 -11.00
N ASN A 435 -40.73 23.00 -12.02
CA ASN A 435 -40.11 21.70 -11.82
C ASN A 435 -38.60 21.84 -11.57
N ALA A 436 -38.19 21.86 -10.29
CA ALA A 436 -36.78 21.96 -9.90
C ALA A 436 -35.90 20.85 -10.51
N LEU A 437 -36.48 19.69 -10.87
CA LEU A 437 -35.77 18.57 -11.48
C LEU A 437 -35.10 18.96 -12.80
N VAL A 438 -35.63 19.96 -13.52
CA VAL A 438 -35.02 20.50 -14.73
C VAL A 438 -33.57 20.93 -14.45
N TYR A 439 -33.35 21.71 -13.39
CA TYR A 439 -32.01 22.20 -13.04
C TYR A 439 -31.06 21.08 -12.60
N HIS A 440 -31.57 20.03 -11.96
CA HIS A 440 -30.77 18.88 -11.53
C HIS A 440 -30.38 17.95 -12.69
N LYS A 441 -31.14 17.95 -13.79
CA LYS A 441 -30.83 17.18 -15.00
C LYS A 441 -29.99 17.95 -16.03
N VAL A 442 -29.61 19.20 -15.74
CA VAL A 442 -28.64 19.95 -16.55
C VAL A 442 -27.22 19.41 -16.32
N PHE A 443 -26.51 19.19 -17.43
CA PHE A 443 -25.09 18.85 -17.43
C PHE A 443 -24.32 19.99 -18.09
N ARG A 444 -23.39 20.63 -17.36
CA ARG A 444 -22.68 21.82 -17.88
C ARG A 444 -21.74 21.50 -19.06
N GLY A 445 -21.37 20.22 -19.26
CA GLY A 445 -20.44 19.81 -20.32
C GLY A 445 -19.08 20.48 -20.17
N ASN A 446 -18.39 20.71 -21.28
CA ASN A 446 -17.11 21.40 -21.35
C ASN A 446 -16.03 20.83 -20.40
N ARG A 447 -16.01 19.51 -20.23
CA ARG A 447 -15.03 18.77 -19.40
C ARG A 447 -14.05 18.01 -20.29
N PRO A 448 -12.73 18.28 -20.17
CA PRO A 448 -11.76 17.82 -21.15
C PRO A 448 -11.41 16.34 -20.99
N THR A 449 -11.22 15.67 -22.13
CA THR A 449 -10.84 14.25 -22.17
C THR A 449 -9.87 14.00 -23.31
N ASN A 450 -8.92 13.08 -23.09
CA ASN A 450 -8.21 12.41 -24.16
C ASN A 450 -8.83 11.02 -24.39
N SER A 451 -8.85 10.57 -25.63
CA SER A 451 -9.24 9.21 -26.00
C SER A 451 -8.06 8.50 -26.66
N ILE A 452 -7.55 7.47 -25.99
CA ILE A 452 -6.51 6.58 -26.50
C ILE A 452 -7.19 5.27 -26.92
N VAL A 453 -7.18 4.99 -28.22
CA VAL A 453 -7.78 3.78 -28.78
C VAL A 453 -6.66 2.96 -29.43
N LEU A 454 -6.57 1.68 -29.10
CA LEU A 454 -5.55 0.79 -29.65
C LEU A 454 -6.21 -0.48 -30.18
N THR A 455 -5.55 -1.22 -31.07
CA THR A 455 -6.11 -2.48 -31.61
C THR A 455 -6.50 -3.46 -30.51
N ARG A 456 -5.56 -3.79 -29.62
CA ARG A 456 -5.72 -4.81 -28.57
C ARG A 456 -4.65 -4.65 -27.50
N ILE A 457 -4.92 -5.04 -26.26
CA ILE A 457 -3.91 -5.07 -25.18
C ILE A 457 -3.00 -6.30 -25.34
N THR A 458 -1.90 -6.13 -26.07
CA THR A 458 -0.85 -7.12 -26.24
C THR A 458 0.34 -6.76 -25.33
N PRO A 459 1.32 -7.66 -25.14
CA PRO A 459 2.54 -7.27 -24.43
C PRO A 459 3.20 -6.04 -25.06
N PHE A 460 3.29 -6.00 -26.39
CA PHE A 460 3.82 -4.86 -27.13
C PHE A 460 3.01 -3.57 -26.88
N THR A 461 1.69 -3.57 -27.09
CA THR A 461 0.91 -2.33 -26.96
C THR A 461 0.85 -1.85 -25.52
N LEU A 462 0.86 -2.76 -24.53
CA LEU A 462 0.99 -2.37 -23.12
C LEU A 462 2.35 -1.71 -22.86
N GLY A 463 3.45 -2.27 -23.38
CA GLY A 463 4.78 -1.68 -23.25
C GLY A 463 4.86 -0.27 -23.83
N TYR A 464 4.27 -0.11 -25.02
CA TYR A 464 4.15 1.17 -25.70
C TYR A 464 3.38 2.19 -24.86
N LEU A 465 2.22 1.82 -24.31
CA LEU A 465 1.41 2.68 -23.45
C LEU A 465 2.14 3.08 -22.17
N ILE A 466 2.84 2.14 -21.52
CA ILE A 466 3.57 2.47 -20.29
C ILE A 466 4.67 3.49 -20.58
N ALA A 467 5.50 3.24 -21.60
CA ALA A 467 6.57 4.15 -22.01
C ALA A 467 6.05 5.54 -22.41
N LEU A 468 4.87 5.61 -23.02
CA LEU A 468 4.22 6.86 -23.40
C LEU A 468 3.94 7.73 -22.16
N TYR A 469 3.43 7.14 -21.08
CA TYR A 469 3.22 7.88 -19.84
C TYR A 469 4.54 8.19 -19.11
N GLU A 470 5.54 7.31 -19.16
CA GLU A 470 6.87 7.60 -18.61
C GLU A 470 7.47 8.86 -19.24
N HIS A 471 7.38 9.00 -20.57
CA HIS A 471 7.87 10.18 -21.29
C HIS A 471 7.00 11.42 -21.07
N LYS A 472 5.66 11.27 -20.93
CA LYS A 472 4.78 12.37 -20.49
C LYS A 472 5.26 12.94 -19.15
N ILE A 473 5.50 12.07 -18.17
CA ILE A 473 5.97 12.44 -16.83
C ILE A 473 7.31 13.18 -16.90
N PHE A 474 8.24 12.66 -17.71
CA PHE A 474 9.54 13.29 -17.94
C PHE A 474 9.43 14.70 -18.51
N VAL A 475 8.61 14.91 -19.56
CA VAL A 475 8.43 16.22 -20.19
C VAL A 475 7.86 17.23 -19.19
N GLN A 476 6.88 16.83 -18.37
CA GLN A 476 6.33 17.71 -17.33
C GLN A 476 7.39 18.09 -16.29
N GLY A 477 8.19 17.12 -15.81
CA GLY A 477 9.28 17.38 -14.87
C GLY A 477 10.33 18.36 -15.40
N ALA A 478 10.72 18.19 -16.67
CA ALA A 478 11.65 19.08 -17.35
C ALA A 478 11.08 20.51 -17.48
N ILE A 479 9.80 20.65 -17.83
CA ILE A 479 9.13 21.97 -17.89
C ILE A 479 9.15 22.65 -16.51
N TRP A 480 8.77 21.92 -15.46
CA TRP A 480 8.73 22.43 -14.08
C TRP A 480 10.10 22.61 -13.43
N ASN A 481 11.19 22.20 -14.10
CA ASN A 481 12.57 22.27 -13.59
C ASN A 481 12.81 21.44 -12.32
N ILE A 482 12.11 20.33 -12.15
CA ILE A 482 12.20 19.47 -10.96
C ILE A 482 12.92 18.17 -11.29
N ASN A 483 13.37 17.45 -10.25
CA ASN A 483 13.91 16.10 -10.44
C ASN A 483 12.80 15.04 -10.43
N SER A 484 12.47 14.49 -11.60
CA SER A 484 11.49 13.39 -11.70
C SER A 484 11.99 12.05 -11.16
N PHE A 485 13.27 11.94 -10.78
CA PHE A 485 13.95 10.65 -10.61
C PHE A 485 14.48 10.39 -9.20
N ASP A 486 14.37 11.36 -8.28
CA ASP A 486 14.59 11.15 -6.84
C ASP A 486 13.27 10.96 -6.06
N GLN A 487 13.35 10.72 -4.75
CA GLN A 487 12.18 10.57 -3.87
C GLN A 487 12.46 10.86 -2.38
N PHE A 488 13.18 11.94 -2.04
CA PHE A 488 13.54 12.24 -0.63
C PHE A 488 12.34 12.38 0.33
N GLY A 489 11.13 12.67 -0.20
CA GLY A 489 9.91 12.77 0.60
C GLY A 489 9.55 11.52 1.41
N VAL A 490 10.10 10.35 1.08
CA VAL A 490 9.82 9.09 1.80
C VAL A 490 10.71 8.88 3.04
N GLU A 491 11.75 9.68 3.24
CA GLU A 491 12.77 9.41 4.27
C GLU A 491 12.30 9.73 5.70
N LEU A 492 11.59 10.84 5.90
CA LEU A 492 11.17 11.29 7.22
C LEU A 492 10.27 10.25 7.91
N GLY A 493 9.29 9.69 7.20
CA GLY A 493 8.44 8.62 7.72
C GLY A 493 9.23 7.39 8.14
N LYS A 494 10.21 6.97 7.34
CA LYS A 494 11.10 5.82 7.65
C LYS A 494 11.96 6.09 8.89
N GLN A 495 12.47 7.30 9.06
CA GLN A 495 13.24 7.67 10.24
C GLN A 495 12.39 7.65 11.52
N LEU A 496 11.19 8.26 11.47
CA LEU A 496 10.27 8.29 12.61
C LEU A 496 9.77 6.89 12.98
N ALA A 497 9.43 6.05 12.01
CA ALA A 497 9.01 4.66 12.26
C ALA A 497 10.10 3.85 12.98
N LYS A 498 11.38 4.01 12.62
CA LYS A 498 12.50 3.35 13.30
C LYS A 498 12.65 3.79 14.76
N ILE A 499 12.34 5.05 15.08
CA ILE A 499 12.36 5.57 16.44
C ILE A 499 11.19 5.01 17.25
N ILE A 500 9.99 4.96 16.65
CA ILE A 500 8.75 4.54 17.32
C ILE A 500 8.71 3.02 17.57
N LEU A 501 9.21 2.21 16.63
CA LEU A 501 9.12 0.75 16.69
C LEU A 501 9.56 0.13 18.03
N PRO A 502 10.74 0.44 18.60
CA PRO A 502 11.14 -0.11 19.91
C PRO A 502 10.33 0.45 21.09
N GLU A 503 9.57 1.53 20.90
CA GLU A 503 8.75 2.14 21.96
C GLU A 503 7.38 1.49 22.12
N LEU A 504 6.91 0.81 21.07
CA LEU A 504 5.74 -0.05 21.16
C LEU A 504 5.97 -1.15 22.20
N ASP A 505 7.20 -1.56 22.49
CA ASP A 505 7.50 -2.57 23.50
C ASP A 505 7.66 -2.06 24.94
N LYS A 506 7.52 -0.74 25.17
CA LYS A 506 7.70 -0.16 26.51
C LYS A 506 6.47 -0.37 27.40
N VAL A 507 6.73 -0.71 28.67
CA VAL A 507 5.71 -0.82 29.73
C VAL A 507 5.33 0.55 30.30
N LYS A 508 6.27 1.51 30.29
CA LYS A 508 6.02 2.86 30.80
C LYS A 508 5.41 3.76 29.71
N PRO A 509 4.59 4.76 30.09
CA PRO A 509 4.10 5.75 29.15
C PRO A 509 5.23 6.45 28.39
N VAL A 510 5.03 6.63 27.09
CA VAL A 510 5.92 7.35 26.18
C VAL A 510 5.56 8.85 26.22
N THR A 511 6.58 9.71 26.31
CA THR A 511 6.44 11.18 26.43
C THR A 511 7.42 11.95 25.54
N THR A 512 8.06 11.29 24.58
CA THR A 512 9.17 11.82 23.78
C THR A 512 8.73 12.49 22.48
N HIS A 513 7.46 12.35 22.10
CA HIS A 513 6.89 12.91 20.87
C HIS A 513 5.91 14.05 21.17
N ASP A 514 5.21 14.53 20.14
CA ASP A 514 4.07 15.41 20.31
C ASP A 514 2.93 14.71 21.11
N ALA A 515 2.01 15.50 21.65
CA ALA A 515 0.93 14.99 22.49
C ALA A 515 0.04 13.95 21.79
N SER A 516 -0.14 14.05 20.47
CA SER A 516 -0.96 13.10 19.70
C SER A 516 -0.24 11.76 19.58
N THR A 517 1.01 11.75 19.10
CA THR A 517 1.82 10.53 18.97
C THR A 517 1.99 9.82 20.31
N ASN A 518 2.28 10.56 21.38
CA ASN A 518 2.36 10.00 22.73
C ASN A 518 1.03 9.38 23.18
N GLY A 519 -0.09 10.10 22.99
CA GLY A 519 -1.42 9.60 23.35
C GLY A 519 -1.78 8.31 22.62
N LEU A 520 -1.50 8.24 21.31
CA LEU A 520 -1.72 7.05 20.49
C LEU A 520 -0.83 5.88 20.91
N LEU A 521 0.46 6.09 21.14
CA LEU A 521 1.37 5.03 21.60
C LEU A 521 0.94 4.48 22.95
N ASN A 522 0.57 5.36 23.89
CA ASN A 522 0.12 4.95 25.21
C ASN A 522 -1.22 4.20 25.14
N PHE A 523 -2.14 4.64 24.29
CA PHE A 523 -3.38 3.92 24.03
C PHE A 523 -3.07 2.52 23.46
N ILE A 524 -2.28 2.41 22.39
CA ILE A 524 -1.89 1.12 21.79
C ILE A 524 -1.23 0.20 22.83
N ASN A 525 -0.26 0.70 23.60
CA ASN A 525 0.44 -0.08 24.61
C ASN A 525 -0.49 -0.55 25.74
N SER A 526 -1.53 0.22 26.07
CA SER A 526 -2.54 -0.18 27.05
C SER A 526 -3.50 -1.26 26.53
N GLN A 527 -3.81 -1.25 25.23
CA GLN A 527 -4.81 -2.15 24.63
C GLN A 527 -4.21 -3.44 24.04
N ARG A 528 -2.94 -3.43 23.60
CA ARG A 528 -2.34 -4.57 22.89
C ARG A 528 -2.25 -5.83 23.75
N THR A 529 -2.46 -6.98 23.14
CA THR A 529 -2.41 -8.31 23.80
C THR A 529 -1.13 -9.09 23.49
N TRP A 530 -0.27 -8.57 22.62
CA TRP A 530 1.01 -9.16 22.20
C TRP A 530 2.21 -8.44 22.83
N GLY A 531 3.37 -9.11 22.77
CA GLY A 531 4.64 -8.61 23.31
C GLY A 531 4.88 -9.00 24.78
N PRO A 532 6.13 -8.86 25.27
CA PRO A 532 6.48 -9.26 26.62
C PRO A 532 5.85 -8.31 27.65
N ARG A 533 4.69 -8.68 28.22
CA ARG A 533 4.26 -8.13 29.51
C ARG A 533 5.11 -8.79 30.58
N LYS A 534 6.26 -8.18 30.92
CA LYS A 534 7.04 -8.65 32.08
C LYS A 534 6.11 -8.64 33.29
N PRO A 535 6.07 -9.72 34.11
CA PRO A 535 5.32 -9.71 35.35
C PRO A 535 5.73 -8.50 36.19
N ILE A 536 4.76 -7.72 36.66
CA ILE A 536 5.03 -6.63 37.60
C ILE A 536 5.30 -7.30 38.95
N LEU A 537 6.52 -7.13 39.47
CA LEU A 537 6.86 -7.62 40.81
C LEU A 537 6.21 -6.70 41.86
N LEU A 538 5.23 -7.21 42.59
CA LEU A 538 4.68 -6.56 43.77
C LEU A 538 5.52 -6.96 44.98
N GLN A 539 6.40 -6.08 45.47
CA GLN A 539 7.14 -6.32 46.71
C GLN A 539 6.21 -6.10 47.92
N ALA A 540 5.34 -7.08 48.14
CA ALA A 540 4.18 -6.98 49.00
C ALA A 540 4.37 -7.49 50.42
N HIS A 541 4.97 -8.67 50.55
CA HIS A 541 5.01 -9.42 51.79
C HIS A 541 6.42 -9.93 52.08
N ASP A 542 6.87 -9.77 53.33
CA ASP A 542 8.20 -10.25 53.78
C ASP A 542 8.19 -11.76 54.12
N ARG A 543 7.04 -12.41 53.96
CA ARG A 543 6.79 -13.84 54.23
C ARG A 543 5.82 -14.40 53.18
N SER A 544 5.58 -15.71 53.19
CA SER A 544 4.71 -16.36 52.21
C SER A 544 3.32 -15.70 52.10
N ILE A 545 2.92 -15.39 50.87
CA ILE A 545 1.57 -14.97 50.51
C ILE A 545 0.64 -16.18 50.66
N THR A 546 -0.51 -15.98 51.30
CA THR A 546 -1.49 -17.03 51.60
C THR A 546 -2.69 -16.97 50.66
N LYS A 547 -3.14 -15.76 50.30
CA LYS A 547 -4.28 -15.55 49.40
C LYS A 547 -4.10 -14.28 48.57
N ILE A 548 -4.62 -14.30 47.34
CA ILE A 548 -4.72 -13.14 46.45
C ILE A 548 -6.13 -13.06 45.86
N ARG A 549 -6.62 -11.84 45.62
CA ARG A 549 -7.93 -11.63 45.00
C ARG A 549 -8.01 -10.29 44.25
N TYR A 550 -8.58 -10.28 43.06
CA TYR A 550 -8.99 -9.05 42.38
C TYR A 550 -10.36 -8.58 42.89
N ASN A 551 -10.57 -7.27 42.90
CA ASN A 551 -11.92 -6.74 42.87
C ASN A 551 -12.62 -7.05 41.53
N ARG A 552 -13.86 -6.61 41.38
CA ARG A 552 -14.67 -6.94 40.22
C ARG A 552 -14.16 -6.29 38.94
N GLU A 553 -13.73 -5.04 39.04
CA GLU A 553 -13.24 -4.21 37.94
C GLU A 553 -11.83 -4.64 37.48
N GLY A 554 -11.09 -5.35 38.34
CA GLY A 554 -9.74 -5.85 38.05
C GLY A 554 -8.65 -4.78 38.13
N ASP A 555 -8.99 -3.56 38.57
CA ASP A 555 -8.05 -2.45 38.77
C ASP A 555 -7.36 -2.51 40.14
N LEU A 556 -7.93 -3.22 41.12
CA LEU A 556 -7.33 -3.44 42.43
C LEU A 556 -7.07 -4.92 42.72
N LEU A 557 -5.88 -5.22 43.25
CA LEU A 557 -5.47 -6.52 43.74
C LEU A 557 -5.32 -6.48 45.26
N PHE A 558 -5.87 -7.47 45.93
CA PHE A 558 -5.80 -7.71 47.38
C PHE A 558 -4.90 -8.92 47.65
N SER A 559 -4.04 -8.81 48.64
CA SER A 559 -3.14 -9.88 49.04
C SER A 559 -3.07 -10.01 50.56
N SER A 560 -2.89 -11.24 51.05
CA SER A 560 -2.65 -11.52 52.46
C SER A 560 -1.48 -12.49 52.62
N GLY A 561 -0.85 -12.47 53.80
CA GLY A 561 0.39 -13.22 54.02
C GLY A 561 0.69 -13.58 55.48
N LYS A 562 1.73 -14.40 55.63
CA LYS A 562 2.32 -14.82 56.92
C LYS A 562 3.05 -13.70 57.68
N ASP A 563 3.22 -12.55 57.03
CA ASP A 563 3.72 -11.31 57.62
C ASP A 563 2.64 -10.54 58.39
N LYS A 564 1.40 -11.09 58.41
CA LYS A 564 0.26 -10.61 59.22
C LYS A 564 -0.43 -9.37 58.66
N VAL A 565 -0.05 -8.91 57.46
CA VAL A 565 -0.50 -7.63 56.92
C VAL A 565 -1.20 -7.85 55.58
N PRO A 566 -2.53 -7.68 55.49
CA PRO A 566 -3.20 -7.52 54.21
C PRO A 566 -2.68 -6.30 53.45
N SER A 567 -2.59 -6.37 52.13
CA SER A 567 -2.20 -5.24 51.28
C SER A 567 -3.09 -5.13 50.04
N VAL A 568 -3.24 -3.89 49.54
CA VAL A 568 -4.03 -3.58 48.34
C VAL A 568 -3.16 -2.83 47.33
N TRP A 569 -3.35 -3.09 46.05
CA TRP A 569 -2.47 -2.67 44.96
C TRP A 569 -3.26 -2.24 43.73
N TYR A 570 -2.74 -1.26 42.99
CA TYR A 570 -3.20 -0.96 41.63
C TYR A 570 -2.64 -2.00 40.66
N SER A 571 -3.53 -2.71 39.95
CA SER A 571 -3.14 -3.82 39.05
C SER A 571 -2.36 -3.37 37.82
N VAL A 572 -2.59 -2.14 37.36
CA VAL A 572 -2.02 -1.57 36.14
C VAL A 572 -0.53 -1.26 36.25
N ASN A 573 -0.07 -0.80 37.42
CA ASN A 573 1.31 -0.34 37.63
C ASN A 573 2.00 -1.02 38.83
N GLY A 574 1.26 -1.77 39.64
CA GLY A 574 1.76 -2.44 40.83
C GLY A 574 2.07 -1.53 42.02
N GLU A 575 1.59 -0.29 42.01
CA GLU A 575 1.73 0.61 43.17
C GLU A 575 0.84 0.15 44.33
N ARG A 576 1.39 0.19 45.55
CA ARG A 576 0.66 -0.20 46.76
C ARG A 576 -0.32 0.90 47.16
N LEU A 577 -1.61 0.60 47.16
CA LEU A 577 -2.66 1.46 47.70
C LEU A 577 -2.54 1.57 49.22
N GLY A 578 -2.31 0.43 49.90
CA GLY A 578 -2.20 0.41 51.36
C GLY A 578 -1.70 -0.91 51.93
N SER A 579 -1.23 -0.85 53.18
CA SER A 579 -0.89 -1.99 54.03
C SER A 579 -1.66 -1.86 55.34
N TYR A 580 -2.40 -2.90 55.70
CA TYR A 580 -3.48 -2.81 56.69
C TYR A 580 -3.04 -3.52 57.97
N ASN A 581 -2.39 -2.78 58.88
CA ASN A 581 -1.87 -3.33 60.13
C ASN A 581 -3.00 -3.55 61.14
N GLY A 582 -3.04 -4.73 61.77
CA GLY A 582 -3.99 -4.99 62.86
C GLY A 582 -4.19 -6.45 63.22
N HIS A 583 -3.70 -7.40 62.42
CA HIS A 583 -3.62 -8.80 62.81
C HIS A 583 -2.31 -9.11 63.54
N ASN A 584 -2.38 -9.98 64.54
CA ASN A 584 -1.24 -10.45 65.34
C ASN A 584 -0.73 -11.83 64.90
N GLY A 585 -1.41 -12.48 63.94
CA GLY A 585 -1.09 -13.78 63.37
C GLY A 585 -1.18 -13.80 61.85
N THR A 586 -0.76 -14.90 61.23
CA THR A 586 -0.85 -15.10 59.78
C THR A 586 -2.27 -14.83 59.29
N VAL A 587 -2.41 -13.99 58.27
CA VAL A 587 -3.70 -13.81 57.60
C VAL A 587 -3.85 -14.91 56.57
N TRP A 588 -4.85 -15.77 56.72
CA TRP A 588 -5.03 -16.96 55.88
C TRP A 588 -5.90 -16.68 54.66
N CYS A 589 -6.89 -15.80 54.80
CA CYS A 589 -7.85 -15.51 53.76
C CYS A 589 -8.15 -14.02 53.70
N ILE A 590 -8.47 -13.56 52.51
CA ILE A 590 -8.93 -12.22 52.21
C ILE A 590 -10.01 -12.31 51.15
N ASP A 591 -11.05 -11.47 51.28
CA ASP A 591 -12.05 -11.27 50.23
C ASP A 591 -12.54 -9.83 50.23
N VAL A 592 -13.09 -9.36 49.11
CA VAL A 592 -13.51 -7.96 48.90
C VAL A 592 -14.97 -7.91 48.47
N ASN A 593 -15.71 -6.92 48.97
CA ASN A 593 -17.12 -6.75 48.63
C ASN A 593 -17.31 -6.15 47.22
N TRP A 594 -18.53 -6.22 46.71
CA TRP A 594 -18.84 -5.89 45.30
C TRP A 594 -18.50 -4.46 44.88
N ASP A 595 -18.72 -3.47 45.74
CA ASP A 595 -18.44 -2.06 45.47
C ASP A 595 -17.01 -1.64 45.86
N THR A 596 -16.17 -2.58 46.32
CA THR A 596 -14.80 -2.35 46.77
C THR A 596 -14.69 -1.33 47.91
N THR A 597 -15.76 -1.08 48.67
CA THR A 597 -15.70 -0.22 49.86
C THR A 597 -15.01 -0.93 51.02
N TYR A 598 -15.24 -2.25 51.14
CA TYR A 598 -14.73 -3.05 52.24
C TYR A 598 -14.05 -4.33 51.78
N PHE A 599 -13.02 -4.74 52.51
CA PHE A 599 -12.50 -6.10 52.42
C PHE A 599 -12.50 -6.75 53.80
N VAL A 600 -12.53 -8.09 53.82
CA VAL A 600 -12.51 -8.90 55.02
C VAL A 600 -11.26 -9.76 55.03
N SER A 601 -10.65 -9.93 56.20
CA SER A 601 -9.52 -10.85 56.37
C SER A 601 -9.72 -11.74 57.59
N ALA A 602 -9.36 -13.02 57.44
CA ALA A 602 -9.42 -14.04 58.51
C ALA A 602 -8.00 -14.52 58.86
N ALA A 603 -7.67 -14.60 60.15
CA ALA A 603 -6.30 -14.81 60.58
C ALA A 603 -6.12 -15.80 61.75
N ALA A 604 -4.85 -16.17 61.96
CA ALA A 604 -4.39 -17.09 63.00
C ALA A 604 -4.50 -16.54 64.43
N ASP A 605 -4.76 -15.24 64.59
CA ASP A 605 -4.99 -14.60 65.89
C ASP A 605 -6.42 -14.74 66.41
N SER A 606 -7.16 -15.69 65.83
CA SER A 606 -8.58 -15.97 66.13
C SER A 606 -9.50 -14.78 65.84
N THR A 607 -9.15 -13.93 64.87
CA THR A 607 -10.00 -12.82 64.46
C THR A 607 -10.34 -12.81 62.97
N VAL A 608 -11.53 -12.28 62.68
CA VAL A 608 -11.93 -11.79 61.35
C VAL A 608 -12.11 -10.28 61.42
N LYS A 609 -11.48 -9.54 60.51
CA LYS A 609 -11.52 -8.08 60.47
C LYS A 609 -12.14 -7.59 59.18
N LEU A 610 -13.08 -6.67 59.30
CA LEU A 610 -13.66 -5.91 58.20
C LEU A 610 -12.94 -4.56 58.11
N TRP A 611 -12.40 -4.25 56.95
CA TRP A 611 -11.55 -3.08 56.70
C TRP A 611 -12.20 -2.18 55.68
N ASP A 612 -12.09 -0.88 55.89
CA ASP A 612 -12.40 0.12 54.88
C ASP A 612 -11.21 0.26 53.93
N VAL A 613 -11.46 0.06 52.63
CA VAL A 613 -10.40 0.03 51.60
C VAL A 613 -9.71 1.39 51.48
N GLN A 614 -10.45 2.49 51.57
CA GLN A 614 -9.91 3.84 51.35
C GLN A 614 -9.13 4.37 52.56
N THR A 615 -9.68 4.19 53.76
CA THR A 615 -9.12 4.78 54.97
C THR A 615 -8.07 3.92 55.65
N GLY A 616 -8.04 2.62 55.36
CA GLY A 616 -7.15 1.69 56.05
C GLY A 616 -7.64 1.22 57.41
N GLN A 617 -8.78 1.74 57.89
CA GLN A 617 -9.25 1.50 59.25
C GLN A 617 -10.05 0.20 59.35
N ILE A 618 -9.95 -0.45 60.52
CA ILE A 618 -10.80 -1.58 60.87
C ILE A 618 -12.19 -1.04 61.22
N LYS A 619 -13.20 -1.41 60.44
CA LYS A 619 -14.59 -1.10 60.72
C LYS A 619 -15.13 -1.97 61.87
N THR A 620 -14.87 -3.27 61.81
CA THR A 620 -15.34 -4.24 62.82
C THR A 620 -14.34 -5.38 62.98
N THR A 621 -14.19 -5.90 64.21
CA THR A 621 -13.44 -7.13 64.51
C THR A 621 -14.38 -8.16 65.13
N TYR A 622 -14.39 -9.37 64.59
CA TYR A 622 -15.05 -10.54 65.14
C TYR A 622 -13.97 -11.45 65.77
N GLY A 623 -14.08 -11.71 67.07
CA GLY A 623 -13.12 -12.51 67.83
C GLY A 623 -13.68 -13.87 68.21
N HIS A 624 -12.81 -14.89 68.16
CA HIS A 624 -13.17 -16.29 68.40
C HIS A 624 -12.14 -16.98 69.31
N GLU A 625 -12.49 -18.17 69.81
CA GLU A 625 -11.59 -18.98 70.64
C GLU A 625 -10.48 -19.65 69.80
N THR A 626 -10.76 -19.96 68.53
CA THR A 626 -9.83 -20.63 67.61
C THR A 626 -9.53 -19.80 66.36
N PRO A 627 -8.39 -20.06 65.67
CA PRO A 627 -8.00 -19.37 64.43
C PRO A 627 -9.10 -19.32 63.38
N CYS A 628 -9.20 -18.20 62.64
CA CYS A 628 -10.14 -18.06 61.54
C CYS A 628 -9.43 -18.39 60.21
N ARG A 629 -9.98 -19.32 59.43
CA ARG A 629 -9.28 -19.91 58.27
C ARG A 629 -9.73 -19.35 56.93
N THR A 630 -11.03 -19.11 56.77
CA THR A 630 -11.59 -18.60 55.53
C THR A 630 -12.62 -17.52 55.79
N CYS A 631 -12.74 -16.58 54.86
CA CYS A 631 -13.78 -15.57 54.82
C CYS A 631 -14.19 -15.35 53.35
N ALA A 632 -15.44 -14.95 53.14
CA ALA A 632 -15.98 -14.59 51.84
C ALA A 632 -17.11 -13.57 52.00
N PHE A 633 -17.31 -12.73 51.00
CA PHE A 633 -18.51 -11.90 50.87
C PHE A 633 -19.62 -12.62 50.11
N SER A 634 -20.87 -12.32 50.46
CA SER A 634 -22.00 -12.59 49.57
C SER A 634 -21.93 -11.74 48.31
N TYR A 635 -22.64 -12.17 47.27
CA TYR A 635 -22.65 -11.48 45.99
C TYR A 635 -23.13 -10.01 46.07
N ASP A 636 -24.09 -9.72 46.94
CA ASP A 636 -24.59 -8.36 47.19
C ASP A 636 -23.66 -7.52 48.08
N GLY A 637 -22.58 -8.11 48.60
CA GLY A 637 -21.57 -7.43 49.41
C GLY A 637 -22.01 -7.06 50.82
N HIS A 638 -23.18 -7.51 51.27
CA HIS A 638 -23.76 -7.17 52.57
C HIS A 638 -23.54 -8.23 53.65
N MET A 639 -23.27 -9.48 53.26
CA MET A 639 -23.00 -10.56 54.20
C MET A 639 -21.53 -10.98 54.13
N VAL A 640 -20.95 -11.26 55.29
CA VAL A 640 -19.66 -11.91 55.42
C VAL A 640 -19.89 -13.32 55.97
N LEU A 641 -19.35 -14.31 55.26
CA LEU A 641 -19.27 -15.71 55.69
C LEU A 641 -17.84 -16.02 56.11
N TYR A 642 -17.63 -16.61 57.28
CA TYR A 642 -16.29 -17.05 57.69
C TYR A 642 -16.32 -18.27 58.59
N SER A 643 -15.19 -18.96 58.71
CA SER A 643 -15.07 -20.17 59.55
C SER A 643 -13.92 -20.10 60.55
N THR A 644 -14.11 -20.81 61.66
CA THR A 644 -13.08 -21.04 62.68
C THR A 644 -12.45 -22.43 62.52
N ASP A 645 -11.31 -22.65 63.17
CA ASP A 645 -10.60 -23.93 63.24
C ASP A 645 -11.18 -24.82 64.36
N GLU A 646 -10.83 -26.11 64.34
CA GLU A 646 -11.29 -27.07 65.35
C GLU A 646 -10.78 -26.69 66.75
N ALA A 647 -11.67 -26.69 67.74
CA ALA A 647 -11.30 -26.63 69.16
C ALA A 647 -11.34 -28.05 69.74
N MET A 648 -10.48 -28.40 70.71
CA MET A 648 -10.45 -29.75 71.30
C MET A 648 -11.86 -30.24 71.68
N GLY A 649 -12.39 -31.20 70.91
CA GLY A 649 -13.71 -31.80 71.14
C GLY A 649 -14.92 -31.01 70.62
N ARG A 650 -14.75 -29.97 69.79
CA ARG A 650 -15.85 -29.23 69.13
C ARG A 650 -15.63 -29.11 67.62
N PRO A 651 -16.68 -29.24 66.79
CA PRO A 651 -16.56 -29.07 65.34
C PRO A 651 -16.20 -27.63 64.96
N CYS A 652 -15.62 -27.43 63.78
CA CYS A 652 -15.42 -26.09 63.21
C CYS A 652 -16.76 -25.36 63.08
N GLU A 653 -16.77 -24.06 63.36
CA GLU A 653 -17.97 -23.24 63.30
C GLU A 653 -17.98 -22.38 62.03
N LEU A 654 -19.18 -22.12 61.52
CA LEU A 654 -19.43 -21.28 60.35
C LEU A 654 -20.35 -20.13 60.75
N PHE A 655 -19.91 -18.90 60.46
CA PHE A 655 -20.60 -17.69 60.83
C PHE A 655 -21.04 -16.92 59.59
N VAL A 656 -22.27 -16.39 59.63
CA VAL A 656 -22.82 -15.48 58.63
C VAL A 656 -23.17 -14.18 59.35
N VAL A 657 -22.62 -13.05 58.90
CA VAL A 657 -22.84 -11.74 59.52
C VAL A 657 -23.29 -10.74 58.47
N ASP A 658 -24.36 -9.97 58.74
CA ASP A 658 -24.73 -8.80 57.94
C ASP A 658 -23.89 -7.61 58.41
N ILE A 659 -23.14 -6.98 57.50
CA ILE A 659 -22.22 -5.88 57.85
C ILE A 659 -22.90 -4.50 57.87
N ARG A 660 -24.22 -4.46 57.66
CA ARG A 660 -25.05 -3.25 57.78
C ARG A 660 -25.65 -3.09 59.18
N SER A 661 -25.83 -4.19 59.91
CA SER A 661 -26.23 -4.22 61.32
C SER A 661 -25.02 -4.08 62.23
#